data_AF-A0A6B9VR73-F1
#
_entry.id   AF-A0A6B9VR73-F1
#
_cell.length_a   1.000
_cell.length_b   1.000
_cell.length_c   1.000
_cell.angle_alpha   90.00
_cell.angle_beta   90.00
_cell.angle_gamma   90.00
#
_symmetry.space_group_name_H-M   'P 1'
#
loop_
_entity.id
_entity.type
_entity.pdbx_description
1 polymer ?
#
loop_
_entity_poly.entity_id
_entity_poly.type
_entity_poly.pdbx_seq_one_letter_code
_entity_poly.pdbx_strand_id
1 'polypeptide(L)'
;MGLPENFRGAEVPAGEGCRQSRDSSDQNRLNQNLDQKDFEDKLCEFMKSNVRRCWKVFGPSGEYEDDGEKVLDDELIPSEAAAKEAFLQIALHVLRTMKMDAHVAILEQRFYGELVMYQRKLKSSMRVRYEHVAEGIASQGNATTFNKIYTELYVLDGDMREINSQHEVRQIETAVNRPKSVERPIKCEDIFKPLPKHGTRIRTVLTQGIAGIGKTMLAQKFMLDWAEEKANQDIQLLFSLPFRELNLLRSKRTSLMELLYDFSPDLRESGIKDLNNYRVLFVLDGLDECRLHLDFQGYERCCDATQSASVDVLLMNVIAGDLLPKANLWITTRPAAAGGIPPQFVDRVTEIQGFSDPQKESYFRKKIDDENLAKRVVAHIKSTRSLYIMCHVPVFCWISSIVLGKMFAQVGGGKMPKTLTHMYIHFVAYQTTLMHVKYREEQQLDSQGNNKVIMSLGKLAFQQQEKGNLIFYEEDLTECGIDVKEASVYSGVCTQVFREESWMQHKVFCFVHLSVQEFLAALYVHVMYKVSGINLMIEEPGATAKTKPESELHKAAVDKALQSDNGHLDLFLRFLLGLSLESGQGLLRGLKIKVETCNSQSHTETIKYIKEKIRQTPHTDRCINLFHCLSELNDDSLLEEIQGYMDSDRDSAMDECSAAQWAALVFVLLTSQEQLELFELKRFSRKEEGLQRLLPVLKASRSARLNDCRLTANCCESLSSAVSSASSDLCDLNLSDNSLHDAGVELLCTGLQSPHCRLKTLTLNRCGLTQRSCVGLASVLSSPSSHLQELDLSDNDIEDSGVQLLCAGLRNVSCKLEILRLSFCCVTEKGCVFLASAVKSNPSHLRELDLSYNHLGESGVPLVSEALEEGGCEFTKLRVDHNEECWLKPGLSKYACELTVDLNTAHKLLIISDGNRRVTQGREEQPYPDHPDRFDYWTQVLFQQGLTGRCYWEVEWEGNWAGIGVTYRGIGRKGVANDCVMGYNGVSWGLHCSAHGYAAYHNIKSIAVSVPSSGCHRVAVYLDWEAGVLSFYRVSSGRSLTHLHTFYTTFTEPLHPGFRVWDYGSSVALSPPL
;
A
#
# COMPACT_ATOMS: atom_id res chain seq x y z
N MET A 1 74.12 -6.44 -26.68
CA MET A 1 75.55 -6.34 -26.33
C MET A 1 75.73 -6.89 -24.93
N GLY A 2 76.66 -7.83 -24.74
CA GLY A 2 77.16 -8.25 -23.41
C GLY A 2 76.47 -9.47 -22.76
N LEU A 3 76.97 -10.68 -23.07
CA LEU A 3 77.02 -11.87 -22.18
C LEU A 3 78.03 -11.61 -21.03
N PRO A 4 78.10 -12.37 -19.90
CA PRO A 4 77.97 -13.85 -19.84
C PRO A 4 77.39 -14.53 -18.56
N GLU A 5 77.03 -15.82 -18.74
CA GLU A 5 77.29 -17.07 -17.94
C GLU A 5 77.29 -17.04 -16.39
N ASN A 6 76.85 -18.04 -15.59
CA ASN A 6 76.58 -19.49 -15.71
C ASN A 6 75.78 -19.94 -14.46
N PHE A 7 74.92 -20.97 -14.54
CA PHE A 7 75.05 -22.23 -13.75
C PHE A 7 73.96 -23.26 -14.15
N ARG A 8 74.43 -24.50 -14.32
CA ARG A 8 73.75 -25.70 -14.85
C ARG A 8 72.97 -26.50 -13.80
N GLY A 9 72.00 -27.28 -14.32
CA GLY A 9 71.72 -28.67 -13.91
C GLY A 9 70.32 -28.87 -13.30
N ALA A 10 69.54 -29.90 -13.62
CA ALA A 10 69.63 -31.01 -14.58
C ALA A 10 68.21 -31.65 -14.68
N GLU A 11 67.95 -32.35 -15.78
CA GLU A 11 66.68 -33.03 -16.09
C GLU A 11 66.42 -34.34 -15.31
N VAL A 12 65.14 -34.70 -15.36
CA VAL A 12 64.32 -35.81 -14.83
C VAL A 12 64.89 -37.24 -15.07
N PRO A 13 64.40 -38.27 -14.35
CA PRO A 13 63.39 -39.13 -15.01
C PRO A 13 62.25 -39.64 -14.10
N ALA A 14 61.22 -40.15 -14.79
CA ALA A 14 59.90 -40.52 -14.31
C ALA A 14 59.80 -41.89 -13.61
N GLY A 15 58.77 -42.01 -12.76
CA GLY A 15 57.83 -43.14 -12.71
C GLY A 15 58.20 -44.37 -11.87
N GLU A 16 57.42 -44.65 -10.81
CA GLU A 16 56.90 -46.00 -10.54
C GLU A 16 55.80 -46.04 -9.44
N GLY A 17 54.67 -46.63 -9.82
CA GLY A 17 53.70 -47.41 -9.04
C GLY A 17 53.45 -47.14 -7.55
N CYS A 18 52.33 -46.48 -7.24
CA CYS A 18 51.71 -46.58 -5.91
C CYS A 18 50.83 -47.84 -5.86
N ARG A 19 51.37 -48.95 -5.32
CA ARG A 19 50.60 -50.13 -4.91
C ARG A 19 50.10 -49.93 -3.47
N GLN A 20 48.83 -50.23 -3.28
CA GLN A 20 48.10 -50.32 -2.03
C GLN A 20 48.90 -51.04 -0.93
N SER A 21 48.97 -50.43 0.26
CA SER A 21 49.06 -51.16 1.52
C SER A 21 48.10 -50.54 2.53
N ARG A 22 47.14 -51.37 2.91
CA ARG A 22 46.13 -51.18 3.96
C ARG A 22 46.79 -50.92 5.32
N ASP A 23 46.13 -50.05 6.07
CA ASP A 23 45.84 -50.09 7.51
C ASP A 23 46.75 -50.93 8.42
N SER A 24 47.34 -50.27 9.43
CA SER A 24 47.27 -50.69 10.85
C SER A 24 48.17 -49.89 11.81
N SER A 25 48.93 -48.88 11.38
CA SER A 25 49.97 -48.30 12.25
C SER A 25 49.66 -46.97 12.96
N ASP A 26 48.59 -46.25 12.65
CA ASP A 26 48.35 -44.91 13.25
C ASP A 26 47.35 -44.89 14.42
N GLN A 27 46.77 -46.03 14.82
CA GLN A 27 45.96 -46.14 16.04
C GLN A 27 46.77 -46.24 17.35
N ASN A 28 48.11 -46.38 17.28
CA ASN A 28 48.94 -46.67 18.45
C ASN A 28 49.72 -45.46 19.03
N ARG A 29 49.41 -44.21 18.65
CA ARG A 29 50.09 -43.01 19.20
C ARG A 29 49.25 -42.13 20.13
N LEU A 30 48.04 -42.54 20.53
CA LEU A 30 47.17 -41.79 21.44
C LEU A 30 47.05 -42.35 22.87
N ASN A 31 47.75 -43.45 23.20
CA ASN A 31 47.80 -43.96 24.57
C ASN A 31 48.79 -43.18 25.45
N GLN A 32 48.42 -41.97 25.87
CA GLN A 32 48.70 -41.58 27.25
C GLN A 32 47.68 -42.32 28.10
N ASN A 33 48.06 -43.48 28.64
CA ASN A 33 47.16 -44.27 29.49
C ASN A 33 46.77 -43.41 30.71
N LEU A 34 45.53 -42.92 30.72
CA LEU A 34 44.91 -42.38 31.92
C LEU A 34 44.88 -43.54 32.94
N ASP A 35 45.71 -43.47 33.98
CA ASP A 35 45.60 -44.41 35.10
C ASP A 35 44.30 -44.08 35.83
N GLN A 36 43.35 -45.03 35.80
CA GLN A 36 42.05 -44.89 36.43
C GLN A 36 42.20 -44.49 37.90
N LYS A 37 43.24 -45.01 38.57
CA LYS A 37 43.49 -44.71 39.98
C LYS A 37 43.95 -43.27 40.20
N ASP A 38 44.83 -42.74 39.36
CA ASP A 38 45.28 -41.33 39.42
C ASP A 38 44.12 -40.36 39.12
N PHE A 39 43.22 -40.72 38.19
CA PHE A 39 42.03 -39.94 37.90
C PHE A 39 41.04 -39.93 39.08
N GLU A 40 40.75 -41.09 39.67
CA GLU A 40 39.90 -41.23 40.85
C GLU A 40 40.47 -40.47 42.06
N ASP A 41 41.78 -40.56 42.30
CA ASP A 41 42.45 -39.87 43.40
C ASP A 41 42.35 -38.35 43.26
N LYS A 42 42.62 -37.80 42.07
CA LYS A 42 42.47 -36.36 41.80
C LYS A 42 41.04 -35.87 41.89
N LEU A 43 40.08 -36.67 41.44
CA LEU A 43 38.66 -36.34 41.55
C LEU A 43 38.21 -36.33 43.02
N CYS A 44 38.70 -37.29 43.82
CA CYS A 44 38.47 -37.36 45.25
C CYS A 44 39.12 -36.19 46.01
N GLU A 45 40.34 -35.79 45.64
CA GLU A 45 41.00 -34.60 46.19
C GLU A 45 40.23 -33.31 45.88
N PHE A 46 39.80 -33.13 44.62
CA PHE A 46 38.99 -31.98 44.20
C PHE A 46 37.68 -31.90 44.99
N MET A 47 36.96 -33.02 45.13
CA MET A 47 35.73 -33.10 45.91
C MET A 47 35.97 -32.80 47.39
N LYS A 48 36.99 -33.41 48.02
CA LYS A 48 37.36 -33.15 49.42
C LYS A 48 37.76 -31.69 49.66
N SER A 49 38.38 -31.03 48.69
CA SER A 49 38.77 -29.62 48.77
C SER A 49 37.54 -28.70 48.73
N ASN A 50 36.61 -28.95 47.80
CA ASN A 50 35.38 -28.17 47.69
C ASN A 50 34.41 -28.41 48.85
N VAL A 51 34.25 -29.66 49.32
CA VAL A 51 33.48 -29.97 50.53
C VAL A 51 34.05 -29.24 51.74
N ARG A 52 35.39 -29.18 51.90
CA ARG A 52 36.02 -28.39 52.97
C ARG A 52 35.77 -26.89 52.85
N ARG A 53 35.67 -26.34 51.63
CA ARG A 53 35.29 -24.93 51.41
C ARG A 53 33.83 -24.69 51.79
N CYS A 54 32.91 -25.56 51.39
CA CYS A 54 31.50 -25.49 51.78
C CYS A 54 31.33 -25.65 53.29
N TRP A 55 32.07 -26.57 53.93
CA TRP A 55 32.01 -26.80 55.37
C TRP A 55 32.45 -25.59 56.19
N LYS A 56 33.36 -24.75 55.66
CA LYS A 56 33.75 -23.48 56.31
C LYS A 56 32.62 -22.45 56.37
N VAL A 57 31.59 -22.58 55.54
CA VAL A 57 30.38 -21.73 55.59
C VAL A 57 29.49 -22.08 56.78
N PHE A 58 29.58 -23.32 57.28
CA PHE A 58 28.77 -23.83 58.40
C PHE A 58 29.48 -23.77 59.77
N GLY A 59 30.64 -23.10 59.86
CA GLY A 59 31.41 -22.96 61.11
C GLY A 59 30.85 -21.88 62.05
N PRO A 60 30.97 -22.02 63.39
CA PRO A 60 30.38 -21.08 64.34
C PRO A 60 31.27 -19.85 64.59
N SER A 61 30.85 -18.70 64.04
CA SER A 61 31.14 -17.32 64.49
C SER A 61 30.26 -16.36 63.67
N GLY A 62 29.03 -16.02 64.10
CA GLY A 62 28.64 -14.79 64.84
C GLY A 62 28.51 -13.59 63.86
N GLU A 63 27.41 -12.85 63.68
CA GLU A 63 26.22 -12.48 64.45
C GLU A 63 25.00 -12.28 63.50
N TYR A 64 23.78 -12.27 64.05
CA TYR A 64 22.51 -12.11 63.34
C TYR A 64 22.27 -10.67 62.84
N GLU A 65 21.57 -10.52 61.71
CA GLU A 65 20.39 -9.65 61.64
C GLU A 65 19.37 -10.20 60.63
N ASP A 66 18.13 -10.26 61.10
CA ASP A 66 16.91 -10.76 60.47
C ASP A 66 16.27 -9.65 59.63
N ASP A 67 15.83 -9.98 58.41
CA ASP A 67 14.60 -9.42 57.86
C ASP A 67 14.13 -10.20 56.62
N GLY A 68 12.94 -10.82 56.74
CA GLY A 68 12.02 -10.97 55.62
C GLY A 68 11.81 -12.37 55.06
N GLU A 69 10.77 -13.03 55.57
CA GLU A 69 10.12 -14.22 54.99
C GLU A 69 10.00 -14.21 53.45
N LYS A 70 10.39 -15.31 52.83
CA LYS A 70 9.62 -15.91 51.72
C LYS A 70 9.77 -17.43 51.73
N VAL A 71 8.61 -18.07 51.87
CA VAL A 71 8.33 -19.50 51.80
C VAL A 71 9.16 -20.18 50.70
N LEU A 72 9.98 -21.16 51.10
CA LEU A 72 10.55 -22.19 50.23
C LEU A 72 9.89 -23.51 50.62
N ASP A 73 8.77 -23.79 49.96
CA ASP A 73 8.31 -25.17 49.77
C ASP A 73 9.09 -25.81 48.62
N ASP A 74 9.22 -27.13 48.73
CA ASP A 74 9.86 -28.12 47.85
C ASP A 74 11.40 -28.24 47.91
N GLU A 75 11.83 -29.23 48.71
CA GLU A 75 13.06 -30.00 48.52
C GLU A 75 13.17 -30.46 47.05
N LEU A 76 13.82 -29.66 46.21
CA LEU A 76 14.30 -30.09 44.90
C LEU A 76 15.48 -31.05 45.11
N ILE A 77 15.18 -32.33 45.27
CA ILE A 77 16.13 -33.41 44.99
C ILE A 77 16.57 -33.19 43.53
N PRO A 78 17.85 -32.90 43.24
CA PRO A 78 18.32 -32.76 41.87
C PRO A 78 17.96 -34.04 41.12
N SER A 79 17.30 -33.93 39.97
CA SER A 79 17.00 -35.11 39.16
C SER A 79 18.29 -35.90 38.90
N GLU A 80 18.19 -37.22 38.79
CA GLU A 80 19.36 -38.08 38.56
C GLU A 80 20.19 -37.63 37.33
N ALA A 81 19.52 -36.98 36.35
CA ALA A 81 20.16 -36.35 35.19
C ALA A 81 20.99 -35.10 35.56
N ALA A 82 20.48 -34.22 36.42
CA ALA A 82 21.21 -33.05 36.90
C ALA A 82 22.44 -33.43 37.74
N ALA A 83 22.34 -34.49 38.54
CA ALA A 83 23.46 -35.04 39.30
C ALA A 83 24.54 -35.66 38.39
N LYS A 84 24.14 -36.40 37.35
CA LYS A 84 25.05 -36.96 36.34
C LYS A 84 25.76 -35.87 35.53
N GLU A 85 25.06 -34.80 35.18
CA GLU A 85 25.63 -33.64 34.47
C GLU A 85 26.65 -32.90 35.36
N ALA A 86 26.32 -32.64 36.62
CA ALA A 86 27.25 -32.02 37.56
C ALA A 86 28.52 -32.88 37.75
N PHE A 87 28.36 -34.21 37.84
CA PHE A 87 29.48 -35.13 37.90
C PHE A 87 30.35 -35.09 36.63
N LEU A 88 29.74 -35.03 35.45
CA LEU A 88 30.48 -34.88 34.20
C LEU A 88 31.31 -33.59 34.19
N GLN A 89 30.74 -32.45 34.57
CA GLN A 89 31.48 -31.18 34.61
C GLN A 89 32.69 -31.25 35.56
N ILE A 90 32.54 -31.94 36.69
CA ILE A 90 33.63 -32.21 37.64
C ILE A 90 34.70 -33.10 36.99
N ALA A 91 34.29 -34.20 36.34
CA ALA A 91 35.20 -35.11 35.64
C ALA A 91 35.99 -34.39 34.53
N LEU A 92 35.32 -33.55 33.73
CA LEU A 92 35.95 -32.74 32.68
C LEU A 92 36.93 -31.72 33.24
N HIS A 93 36.58 -31.06 34.36
CA HIS A 93 37.48 -30.13 35.03
C HIS A 93 38.78 -30.85 35.48
N VAL A 94 38.66 -32.02 36.11
CA VAL A 94 39.81 -32.83 36.54
C VAL A 94 40.67 -33.23 35.34
N LEU A 95 40.07 -33.75 34.25
CA LEU A 95 40.81 -34.11 33.03
C LEU A 95 41.55 -32.91 32.39
N ARG A 96 40.94 -31.72 32.40
CA ARG A 96 41.59 -30.48 31.92
C ARG A 96 42.77 -30.08 32.83
N THR A 97 42.64 -30.21 34.15
CA THR A 97 43.76 -29.98 35.08
C THR A 97 44.90 -30.99 34.90
N MET A 98 44.58 -32.20 34.43
CA MET A 98 45.56 -33.22 34.05
C MET A 98 46.16 -33.00 32.65
N LYS A 99 45.73 -31.97 31.90
CA LYS A 99 46.12 -31.68 30.51
C LYS A 99 45.83 -32.82 29.53
N MET A 100 44.74 -33.55 29.74
CA MET A 100 44.36 -34.69 28.90
C MET A 100 43.24 -34.33 27.93
N ASP A 101 43.50 -33.37 27.04
CA ASP A 101 42.49 -32.78 26.14
C ASP A 101 41.84 -33.81 25.20
N ALA A 102 42.58 -34.84 24.77
CA ALA A 102 42.03 -35.94 23.99
C ALA A 102 40.98 -36.77 24.77
N HIS A 103 41.18 -36.96 26.08
CA HIS A 103 40.25 -37.69 26.94
C HIS A 103 39.03 -36.85 27.32
N VAL A 104 39.21 -35.52 27.44
CA VAL A 104 38.10 -34.55 27.56
C VAL A 104 37.20 -34.67 26.32
N ALA A 105 37.76 -34.61 25.12
CA ALA A 105 37.01 -34.73 23.88
C ALA A 105 36.26 -36.07 23.75
N ILE A 106 36.92 -37.19 24.10
CA ILE A 106 36.29 -38.54 24.08
C ILE A 106 35.16 -38.65 25.12
N LEU A 107 35.35 -38.14 26.33
CA LEU A 107 34.34 -38.20 27.39
C LEU A 107 33.13 -37.34 27.04
N GLU A 108 33.34 -36.12 26.53
CA GLU A 108 32.27 -35.25 26.04
C GLU A 108 31.52 -35.89 24.85
N GLN A 109 32.24 -36.47 23.87
CA GLN A 109 31.64 -37.16 22.72
C GLN A 109 30.83 -38.39 23.14
N ARG A 110 31.32 -39.20 24.10
CA ARG A 110 30.58 -40.38 24.60
C ARG A 110 29.38 -40.02 25.46
N PHE A 111 29.46 -38.92 26.20
CA PHE A 111 28.40 -38.53 27.13
C PHE A 111 27.27 -37.75 26.44
N TYR A 112 27.60 -36.83 25.54
CA TYR A 112 26.61 -36.01 24.82
C TYR A 112 26.24 -36.56 23.43
N GLY A 113 27.09 -37.41 22.83
CA GLY A 113 26.92 -37.90 21.46
C GLY A 113 27.47 -36.92 20.40
N GLU A 114 27.81 -37.46 19.21
CA GLU A 114 28.39 -36.72 18.09
C GLU A 114 27.55 -35.52 17.66
N LEU A 115 26.22 -35.71 17.58
CA LEU A 115 25.27 -34.68 17.18
C LEU A 115 25.29 -33.47 18.13
N VAL A 116 25.21 -33.69 19.45
CA VAL A 116 25.10 -32.60 20.44
C VAL A 116 26.40 -31.80 20.49
N MET A 117 27.55 -32.46 20.36
CA MET A 117 28.85 -31.79 20.30
C MET A 117 28.97 -30.91 19.06
N TYR A 118 28.57 -31.42 17.90
CA TYR A 118 28.57 -30.62 16.67
C TYR A 118 27.55 -29.47 16.74
N GLN A 119 26.35 -29.70 17.27
CA GLN A 119 25.34 -28.66 17.49
C GLN A 119 25.86 -27.52 18.36
N ARG A 120 26.57 -27.82 19.46
CA ARG A 120 27.16 -26.78 20.33
C ARG A 120 28.16 -25.92 19.55
N LYS A 121 29.06 -26.53 18.77
CA LYS A 121 30.01 -25.82 17.91
C LYS A 121 29.28 -24.96 16.87
N LEU A 122 28.30 -25.54 16.18
CA LEU A 122 27.52 -24.88 15.13
C LEU A 122 26.74 -23.68 15.68
N LYS A 123 26.00 -23.85 16.79
CA LYS A 123 25.28 -22.77 17.48
C LYS A 123 26.24 -21.68 17.97
N SER A 124 27.39 -22.05 18.56
CA SER A 124 28.39 -21.07 18.99
C SER A 124 28.94 -20.26 17.81
N SER A 125 29.25 -20.91 16.69
CA SER A 125 29.71 -20.26 15.47
C SER A 125 28.67 -19.29 14.91
N MET A 126 27.39 -19.70 14.88
CA MET A 126 26.29 -18.84 14.44
C MET A 126 26.04 -17.66 15.38
N ARG A 127 26.13 -17.84 16.71
CA ARG A 127 26.04 -16.71 17.67
C ARG A 127 27.12 -15.69 17.36
N VAL A 128 28.38 -16.10 17.30
CA VAL A 128 29.50 -15.19 17.00
C VAL A 128 29.31 -14.48 15.65
N ARG A 129 28.77 -15.17 14.64
CA ARG A 129 28.56 -14.63 13.30
C ARG A 129 27.41 -13.61 13.22
N TYR A 130 26.32 -13.81 13.96
CA TYR A 130 25.08 -13.02 13.81
C TYR A 130 24.68 -12.17 15.03
N GLU A 131 25.37 -12.30 16.16
CA GLU A 131 25.11 -11.51 17.39
C GLU A 131 25.31 -10.01 17.16
N HIS A 132 26.22 -9.66 16.25
CA HIS A 132 26.57 -8.28 15.93
C HIS A 132 26.25 -7.96 14.48
N VAL A 133 25.69 -6.77 14.24
CA VAL A 133 25.54 -6.23 12.88
C VAL A 133 26.68 -5.27 12.64
N ALA A 134 27.41 -5.44 11.53
CA ALA A 134 28.46 -4.52 11.15
C ALA A 134 27.85 -3.17 10.71
N GLU A 135 27.76 -2.23 11.65
CA GLU A 135 27.27 -0.87 11.40
C GLU A 135 28.42 0.05 10.99
N GLY A 136 28.96 -0.18 9.79
CA GLY A 136 30.08 0.60 9.26
C GLY A 136 31.45 0.05 9.62
N ILE A 137 32.39 0.95 9.93
CA ILE A 137 33.82 0.63 9.94
C ILE A 137 34.18 -0.27 11.14
N ALA A 138 34.59 -1.52 10.85
CA ALA A 138 35.02 -2.53 11.83
C ALA A 138 36.15 -2.09 12.79
N SER A 139 36.85 -0.98 12.49
CA SER A 139 37.99 -0.48 13.29
C SER A 139 37.60 0.44 14.47
N GLN A 140 36.32 0.73 14.72
CA GLN A 140 35.87 1.57 15.84
C GLN A 140 35.18 0.81 16.98
N GLY A 141 35.05 -0.52 16.93
CA GLY A 141 34.49 -1.29 18.05
C GLY A 141 33.00 -1.06 18.34
N ASN A 142 32.28 -0.29 17.52
CA ASN A 142 30.84 -0.09 17.64
C ASN A 142 30.08 -1.26 16.98
N ALA A 143 30.29 -2.47 17.50
CA ALA A 143 29.47 -3.61 17.14
C ALA A 143 28.14 -3.48 17.89
N THR A 144 27.10 -3.00 17.22
CA THR A 144 25.78 -2.90 17.84
C THR A 144 25.13 -4.27 17.83
N THR A 145 24.63 -4.72 18.99
CA THR A 145 23.98 -6.01 19.13
C THR A 145 22.78 -6.09 18.19
N PHE A 146 22.66 -7.16 17.41
CA PHE A 146 21.59 -7.37 16.43
C PHE A 146 20.20 -7.09 17.04
N ASN A 147 19.96 -7.64 18.23
CA ASN A 147 18.70 -7.52 18.95
C ASN A 147 18.35 -6.08 19.38
N LYS A 148 19.33 -5.17 19.51
CA LYS A 148 19.08 -3.76 19.89
C LYS A 148 18.36 -3.00 18.78
N ILE A 149 18.70 -3.29 17.53
CA ILE A 149 18.24 -2.52 16.35
C ILE A 149 17.14 -3.25 15.59
N TYR A 150 17.10 -4.59 15.71
CA TYR A 150 16.10 -5.40 15.03
C TYR A 150 14.68 -4.92 15.37
N THR A 151 13.92 -4.66 14.31
CA THR A 151 12.51 -4.34 14.35
C THR A 151 11.81 -5.45 13.59
N GLU A 152 10.86 -6.10 14.26
CA GLU A 152 10.17 -7.28 13.73
C GLU A 152 9.53 -6.95 12.38
N LEU A 153 9.82 -7.79 11.38
CA LEU A 153 9.30 -7.62 10.03
C LEU A 153 7.97 -8.33 9.89
N TYR A 154 7.05 -7.71 9.16
CA TYR A 154 5.74 -8.28 8.90
C TYR A 154 5.82 -9.23 7.70
N VAL A 155 5.56 -10.52 7.95
CA VAL A 155 5.63 -11.60 6.95
C VAL A 155 4.25 -12.17 6.73
N LEU A 156 3.84 -12.24 5.47
CA LEU A 156 2.54 -12.74 5.05
C LEU A 156 2.67 -14.10 4.37
N ASP A 157 1.66 -14.95 4.53
CA ASP A 157 1.43 -16.09 3.64
C ASP A 157 1.03 -15.57 2.26
N GLY A 158 1.83 -15.87 1.23
CA GLY A 158 1.65 -15.36 -0.13
C GLY A 158 0.86 -16.33 -1.01
N ASP A 159 0.06 -15.82 -1.94
CA ASP A 159 -0.61 -16.63 -2.96
C ASP A 159 0.35 -16.98 -4.10
N MET A 160 0.39 -18.26 -4.48
CA MET A 160 1.25 -18.81 -5.54
C MET A 160 0.98 -18.24 -6.96
N ARG A 161 -0.07 -17.42 -7.13
CA ARG A 161 -0.59 -17.03 -8.46
C ARG A 161 -0.14 -15.65 -8.95
N GLU A 162 0.41 -14.78 -8.10
CA GLU A 162 0.83 -13.42 -8.50
C GLU A 162 2.34 -13.23 -8.31
N ILE A 163 3.13 -13.63 -9.30
CA ILE A 163 4.54 -13.19 -9.39
C ILE A 163 4.52 -11.72 -9.85
N ASN A 164 4.52 -10.79 -8.91
CA ASN A 164 4.55 -9.36 -9.23
C ASN A 164 5.95 -8.97 -9.76
N SER A 165 6.07 -8.77 -11.07
CA SER A 165 7.33 -8.43 -11.76
C SER A 165 7.65 -6.92 -11.78
N GLN A 166 6.88 -6.09 -11.07
CA GLN A 166 7.11 -4.65 -10.99
C GLN A 166 8.42 -4.31 -10.25
N HIS A 167 9.00 -3.13 -10.49
CA HIS A 167 10.21 -2.65 -9.83
C HIS A 167 9.92 -2.18 -8.40
N GLU A 168 10.98 -2.14 -7.57
CA GLU A 168 10.92 -1.96 -6.12
C GLU A 168 10.20 -0.67 -5.71
N VAL A 169 10.45 0.42 -6.43
CA VAL A 169 9.80 1.73 -6.18
C VAL A 169 8.28 1.64 -6.33
N ARG A 170 7.81 1.03 -7.43
CA ARG A 170 6.37 0.86 -7.69
C ARG A 170 5.73 -0.09 -6.69
N GLN A 171 6.46 -1.14 -6.28
CA GLN A 171 6.00 -2.04 -5.24
C GLN A 171 5.88 -1.34 -3.88
N ILE A 172 6.77 -0.40 -3.51
CA ILE A 172 6.65 0.39 -2.28
C ILE A 172 5.39 1.26 -2.32
N GLU A 173 5.21 2.00 -3.40
CA GLU A 173 4.08 2.92 -3.59
C GLU A 173 2.74 2.14 -3.64
N THR A 174 2.76 0.94 -4.20
CA THR A 174 1.61 0.02 -4.18
C THR A 174 1.40 -0.60 -2.81
N ALA A 175 2.45 -1.05 -2.11
CA ALA A 175 2.40 -1.71 -0.80
C ALA A 175 1.86 -0.78 0.30
N VAL A 176 2.23 0.51 0.28
CA VAL A 176 1.66 1.52 1.18
C VAL A 176 0.15 1.65 1.00
N ASN A 177 -0.34 1.45 -0.22
CA ASN A 177 -1.75 1.53 -0.60
C ASN A 177 -2.39 0.14 -0.76
N ARG A 178 -1.67 -0.93 -0.39
CA ARG A 178 -2.12 -2.32 -0.57
C ARG A 178 -3.08 -2.64 0.57
N PRO A 179 -4.18 -3.32 0.28
CA PRO A 179 -5.13 -3.71 1.30
C PRO A 179 -4.52 -4.67 2.30
N LYS A 180 -4.92 -4.50 3.55
CA LYS A 180 -4.80 -5.52 4.58
C LYS A 180 -5.83 -6.63 4.36
N SER A 181 -5.83 -7.32 3.21
CA SER A 181 -6.82 -8.38 2.90
C SER A 181 -6.42 -9.67 3.57
N VAL A 182 -7.28 -10.27 4.41
CA VAL A 182 -7.11 -11.57 5.13
C VAL A 182 -5.64 -11.95 5.28
N GLU A 183 -4.86 -10.99 5.76
CA GLU A 183 -3.44 -11.16 5.91
C GLU A 183 -3.32 -12.24 6.96
N ARG A 184 -2.69 -13.35 6.60
CA ARG A 184 -2.32 -14.37 7.55
C ARG A 184 -0.89 -14.04 7.95
N PRO A 185 -0.69 -13.17 8.95
CA PRO A 185 0.65 -12.93 9.43
C PRO A 185 1.22 -14.25 9.91
N ILE A 186 2.40 -14.58 9.39
CA ILE A 186 3.16 -15.72 9.83
C ILE A 186 4.32 -15.16 10.65
N LYS A 187 4.45 -15.62 11.90
CA LYS A 187 5.66 -15.34 12.66
C LYS A 187 6.83 -16.08 12.02
N CYS A 188 8.03 -15.49 12.06
CA CYS A 188 9.23 -16.12 11.52
C CYS A 188 9.45 -17.56 12.05
N GLU A 189 9.12 -17.77 13.33
CA GLU A 189 9.16 -19.04 14.05
C GLU A 189 8.20 -20.13 13.50
N ASP A 190 7.16 -19.70 12.80
CA ASP A 190 6.08 -20.55 12.32
C ASP A 190 6.15 -20.79 10.80
N ILE A 191 7.22 -20.32 10.14
CA ILE A 191 7.39 -20.40 8.68
C ILE A 191 7.25 -21.83 8.13
N PHE A 192 7.70 -22.84 8.87
CA PHE A 192 7.58 -24.26 8.48
C PHE A 192 6.38 -24.99 9.10
N LYS A 193 5.58 -24.32 9.94
CA LYS A 193 4.41 -24.95 10.57
C LYS A 193 3.21 -24.92 9.62
N PRO A 194 2.51 -26.06 9.44
CA PRO A 194 1.31 -26.11 8.62
C PRO A 194 0.20 -25.27 9.25
N LEU A 195 -0.59 -24.60 8.40
CA LEU A 195 -1.76 -23.85 8.88
C LEU A 195 -2.85 -24.82 9.35
N PRO A 196 -3.73 -24.42 10.29
CA PRO A 196 -4.76 -25.30 10.89
C PRO A 196 -5.71 -26.00 9.91
N LYS A 197 -5.76 -25.56 8.65
CA LYS A 197 -6.63 -26.11 7.59
C LYS A 197 -5.91 -26.95 6.52
N HIS A 198 -4.57 -27.00 6.52
CA HIS A 198 -3.78 -27.74 5.52
C HIS A 198 -2.85 -28.72 6.24
N GLY A 199 -3.18 -30.02 6.21
CA GLY A 199 -2.38 -31.09 6.83
C GLY A 199 -1.13 -31.50 6.05
N THR A 200 -0.69 -30.72 5.06
CA THR A 200 0.47 -31.01 4.22
C THR A 200 1.75 -30.53 4.87
N ARG A 201 2.77 -31.40 4.90
CA ARG A 201 4.12 -31.07 5.37
C ARG A 201 4.73 -29.99 4.47
N ILE A 202 5.30 -28.95 5.05
CA ILE A 202 6.00 -27.88 4.33
C ILE A 202 7.49 -28.21 4.33
N ARG A 203 8.04 -28.45 3.13
CA ARG A 203 9.46 -28.73 2.92
C ARG A 203 10.19 -27.49 2.44
N THR A 204 9.70 -26.85 1.38
CA THR A 204 10.33 -25.68 0.74
C THR A 204 9.49 -24.43 0.94
N VAL A 205 10.10 -23.41 1.56
CA VAL A 205 9.53 -22.06 1.69
C VAL A 205 10.31 -21.10 0.80
N LEU A 206 9.60 -20.35 -0.03
CA LEU A 206 10.15 -19.26 -0.83
C LEU A 206 9.68 -17.91 -0.28
N THR A 207 10.57 -17.17 0.37
CA THR A 207 10.30 -15.83 0.89
C THR A 207 10.71 -14.76 -0.10
N GLN A 208 9.75 -13.96 -0.51
CA GLN A 208 9.92 -12.89 -1.47
C GLN A 208 9.85 -11.52 -0.79
N GLY A 209 10.49 -10.53 -1.41
CA GLY A 209 10.37 -9.13 -1.04
C GLY A 209 11.37 -8.27 -1.80
N ILE A 210 11.10 -6.97 -1.91
CA ILE A 210 11.96 -6.02 -2.63
C ILE A 210 13.37 -5.92 -2.01
N ALA A 211 14.35 -5.36 -2.73
CA ALA A 211 15.67 -5.15 -2.11
C ALA A 211 15.57 -4.25 -0.88
N GLY A 212 16.47 -4.50 0.08
CA GLY A 212 16.55 -3.72 1.31
C GLY A 212 15.40 -3.95 2.30
N ILE A 213 14.37 -4.74 1.95
CA ILE A 213 13.18 -4.98 2.79
C ILE A 213 13.49 -5.76 4.08
N GLY A 214 14.65 -6.43 4.12
CA GLY A 214 15.12 -7.17 5.29
C GLY A 214 15.08 -8.70 5.17
N LYS A 215 15.02 -9.26 3.96
CA LYS A 215 15.07 -10.73 3.71
C LYS A 215 16.23 -11.42 4.44
N THR A 216 17.47 -10.98 4.17
CA THR A 216 18.67 -11.50 4.83
C THR A 216 18.65 -11.26 6.34
N MET A 217 18.15 -10.11 6.81
CA MET A 217 18.03 -9.81 8.24
C MET A 217 17.03 -10.76 8.94
N LEU A 218 15.95 -11.15 8.25
CA LEU A 218 14.98 -12.12 8.75
C LEU A 218 15.61 -13.52 8.90
N ALA A 219 16.34 -13.96 7.88
CA ALA A 219 17.07 -15.23 7.91
C ALA A 219 18.15 -15.25 9.01
N GLN A 220 18.92 -14.17 9.15
CA GLN A 220 19.92 -14.01 10.21
C GLN A 220 19.27 -14.04 11.60
N LYS A 221 18.14 -13.35 11.79
CA LYS A 221 17.39 -13.37 13.04
C LYS A 221 16.92 -14.78 13.41
N PHE A 222 16.36 -15.51 12.46
CA PHE A 222 15.95 -16.91 12.67
C PHE A 222 17.12 -17.80 13.11
N MET A 223 18.27 -17.67 12.43
CA MET A 223 19.48 -18.43 12.77
C MET A 223 20.04 -18.05 14.13
N LEU A 224 20.01 -16.75 14.49
CA LEU A 224 20.42 -16.28 15.80
C LEU A 224 19.51 -16.82 16.91
N ASP A 225 18.18 -16.79 16.72
CA ASP A 225 17.22 -17.33 17.69
C ASP A 225 17.33 -18.85 17.85
N TRP A 226 17.63 -19.57 16.77
CA TRP A 226 17.96 -21.00 16.83
C TRP A 226 19.25 -21.25 17.61
N ALA A 227 20.27 -20.42 17.36
CA ALA A 227 21.57 -20.54 18.02
C ALA A 227 21.50 -20.17 19.51
N GLU A 228 20.73 -19.15 19.89
CA GLU A 228 20.45 -18.72 21.27
C GLU A 228 19.44 -19.62 22.01
N GLU A 229 18.93 -20.66 21.34
CA GLU A 229 17.96 -21.62 21.91
C GLU A 229 16.60 -21.00 22.29
N LYS A 230 16.22 -19.91 21.63
CA LYS A 230 14.94 -19.21 21.84
C LYS A 230 13.78 -19.82 21.06
N ALA A 231 14.05 -20.30 19.84
CA ALA A 231 13.03 -20.84 18.94
C ALA A 231 13.58 -21.95 18.02
N ASN A 232 12.68 -22.68 17.34
CA ASN A 232 12.99 -23.65 16.26
C ASN A 232 13.93 -24.81 16.65
N GLN A 233 13.93 -25.24 17.92
CA GLN A 233 14.79 -26.33 18.42
C GLN A 233 14.38 -27.72 17.92
N ASP A 234 13.28 -27.83 17.17
CA ASP A 234 12.91 -29.02 16.43
C ASP A 234 13.84 -29.30 15.23
N ILE A 235 14.59 -28.28 14.79
CA ILE A 235 15.65 -28.39 13.78
C ILE A 235 16.95 -28.82 14.46
N GLN A 236 17.51 -29.94 14.01
CA GLN A 236 18.74 -30.50 14.57
C GLN A 236 20.00 -29.91 13.94
N LEU A 237 20.01 -29.70 12.63
CA LEU A 237 21.16 -29.15 11.90
C LEU A 237 20.69 -28.00 11.00
N LEU A 238 21.43 -26.91 10.97
CA LEU A 238 21.12 -25.73 10.16
C LEU A 238 22.35 -25.33 9.34
N PHE A 239 22.19 -25.19 8.02
CA PHE A 239 23.25 -24.75 7.11
C PHE A 239 22.81 -23.50 6.35
N SER A 240 23.60 -22.43 6.45
CA SER A 240 23.43 -21.20 5.67
C SER A 240 24.29 -21.28 4.42
N LEU A 241 23.66 -21.21 3.24
CA LEU A 241 24.33 -21.27 1.93
C LEU A 241 23.88 -20.08 1.07
N PRO A 242 24.52 -18.90 1.20
CA PRO A 242 24.21 -17.75 0.36
C PRO A 242 24.55 -18.03 -1.11
N PHE A 243 23.66 -17.69 -2.04
CA PHE A 243 23.90 -17.88 -3.48
C PHE A 243 25.13 -17.11 -3.97
N ARG A 244 25.40 -15.95 -3.38
CA ARG A 244 26.60 -15.16 -3.64
C ARG A 244 27.89 -15.95 -3.43
N GLU A 245 27.97 -16.74 -2.36
CA GLU A 245 29.12 -17.60 -2.04
C GLU A 245 29.15 -18.83 -2.95
N LEU A 246 27.98 -19.42 -3.23
CA LEU A 246 27.85 -20.59 -4.12
C LEU A 246 28.31 -20.28 -5.55
N ASN A 247 28.12 -19.05 -6.04
CA ASN A 247 28.57 -18.62 -7.36
C ASN A 247 30.10 -18.78 -7.56
N LEU A 248 30.90 -18.68 -6.49
CA LEU A 248 32.35 -18.86 -6.55
C LEU A 248 32.74 -20.31 -6.87
N LEU A 249 31.85 -21.26 -6.57
CA LEU A 249 32.06 -22.69 -6.75
C LEU A 249 31.46 -23.21 -8.07
N ARG A 250 30.96 -22.34 -8.95
CA ARG A 250 30.26 -22.70 -10.21
C ARG A 250 31.02 -23.67 -11.11
N SER A 251 32.35 -23.58 -11.13
CA SER A 251 33.21 -24.41 -11.99
C SER A 251 33.75 -25.66 -11.28
N LYS A 252 33.46 -25.82 -9.97
CA LYS A 252 33.92 -26.94 -9.15
C LYS A 252 32.93 -28.09 -9.27
N ARG A 253 33.44 -29.30 -9.48
CA ARG A 253 32.68 -30.54 -9.26
C ARG A 253 32.97 -31.04 -7.86
N THR A 254 31.94 -31.27 -7.07
CA THR A 254 32.03 -31.61 -5.64
C THR A 254 30.82 -32.47 -5.26
N SER A 255 30.88 -33.16 -4.13
CA SER A 255 29.69 -33.76 -3.52
C SER A 255 28.98 -32.76 -2.59
N LEU A 256 27.72 -33.03 -2.21
CA LEU A 256 27.03 -32.19 -1.23
C LEU A 256 27.78 -32.19 0.11
N MET A 257 28.28 -33.34 0.57
CA MET A 257 29.03 -33.41 1.83
C MET A 257 30.31 -32.58 1.78
N GLU A 258 31.05 -32.63 0.67
CA GLU A 258 32.24 -31.78 0.48
C GLU A 258 31.89 -30.30 0.42
N LEU A 259 30.78 -29.94 -0.23
CA LEU A 259 30.24 -28.58 -0.22
C LEU A 259 29.92 -28.15 1.22
N LEU A 260 29.33 -29.01 2.04
CA LEU A 260 29.02 -28.66 3.44
C LEU A 260 30.25 -28.58 4.33
N TYR A 261 31.31 -29.34 4.06
CA TYR A 261 32.60 -29.18 4.75
C TYR A 261 33.24 -27.83 4.46
N ASP A 262 33.03 -27.30 3.25
CA ASP A 262 33.51 -25.98 2.85
C ASP A 262 32.81 -24.85 3.65
N PHE A 263 31.49 -24.95 3.89
CA PHE A 263 30.71 -23.95 4.65
C PHE A 263 30.72 -24.18 6.17
N SER A 264 30.90 -25.43 6.61
CA SER A 264 30.99 -25.84 8.01
C SER A 264 32.13 -26.85 8.21
N PRO A 265 33.38 -26.37 8.38
CA PRO A 265 34.55 -27.23 8.53
C PRO A 265 34.44 -28.21 9.71
N ASP A 266 33.80 -27.79 10.80
CA ASP A 266 33.53 -28.61 11.98
C ASP A 266 32.72 -29.88 11.68
N LEU A 267 31.94 -29.91 10.59
CA LEU A 267 31.18 -31.09 10.18
C LEU A 267 32.10 -32.25 9.82
N ARG A 268 33.26 -31.97 9.21
CA ARG A 268 34.24 -32.99 8.82
C ARG A 268 34.78 -33.74 10.03
N GLU A 269 34.95 -33.04 11.14
CA GLU A 269 35.49 -33.58 12.40
C GLU A 269 34.40 -34.21 13.29
N SER A 270 33.12 -34.00 12.97
CA SER A 270 31.99 -34.40 13.83
C SER A 270 31.69 -35.91 13.83
N GLY A 271 32.13 -36.65 12.82
CA GLY A 271 31.73 -38.04 12.59
C GLY A 271 30.40 -38.23 11.84
N ILE A 272 29.64 -37.14 11.61
CA ILE A 272 28.37 -37.17 10.88
C ILE A 272 28.60 -37.40 9.39
N LYS A 273 28.20 -38.58 8.89
CA LYS A 273 28.36 -38.97 7.47
C LYS A 273 27.07 -38.99 6.67
N ASP A 274 25.92 -39.18 7.31
CA ASP A 274 24.62 -39.25 6.66
C ASP A 274 23.63 -38.27 7.30
N LEU A 275 23.25 -37.26 6.52
CA LEU A 275 22.35 -36.19 6.94
C LEU A 275 20.88 -36.61 6.95
N ASN A 276 20.51 -37.73 6.32
CA ASN A 276 19.11 -38.20 6.27
C ASN A 276 18.57 -38.66 7.63
N ASN A 277 19.46 -38.89 8.59
CA ASN A 277 19.12 -39.28 9.96
C ASN A 277 18.72 -38.09 10.83
N TYR A 278 18.86 -36.86 10.34
CA TYR A 278 18.64 -35.64 11.10
C TYR A 278 17.60 -34.73 10.44
N ARG A 279 16.98 -33.89 11.27
CA ARG A 279 16.14 -32.77 10.79
C ARG A 279 17.04 -31.61 10.39
N VAL A 280 17.32 -31.51 9.09
CA VAL A 280 18.20 -30.52 8.50
C VAL A 280 17.40 -29.37 7.89
N LEU A 281 17.83 -28.13 8.11
CA LEU A 281 17.37 -26.95 7.40
C LEU A 281 18.52 -26.35 6.56
N PHE A 282 18.25 -26.11 5.29
CA PHE A 282 19.11 -25.29 4.42
C PHE A 282 18.48 -23.91 4.25
N VAL A 283 19.24 -22.86 4.57
CA VAL A 283 18.87 -21.46 4.31
C VAL A 283 19.65 -20.99 3.08
N LEU A 284 18.96 -20.88 1.95
CA LEU A 284 19.49 -20.41 0.66
C LEU A 284 19.16 -18.92 0.50
N ASP A 285 20.08 -18.04 0.88
CA ASP A 285 19.85 -16.60 0.86
C ASP A 285 20.24 -15.98 -0.49
N GLY A 286 19.34 -15.19 -1.09
CA GLY A 286 19.60 -14.35 -2.27
C GLY A 286 19.53 -15.07 -3.62
N LEU A 287 18.44 -15.77 -3.95
CA LEU A 287 18.29 -16.41 -5.28
C LEU A 287 18.40 -15.40 -6.44
N ASP A 288 18.02 -14.15 -6.23
CA ASP A 288 18.18 -13.06 -7.21
C ASP A 288 19.64 -12.66 -7.49
N GLU A 289 20.56 -13.18 -6.70
CA GLU A 289 22.00 -13.06 -6.86
C GLU A 289 22.63 -14.32 -7.49
N CYS A 290 21.83 -15.34 -7.81
CA CYS A 290 22.30 -16.60 -8.37
C CYS A 290 22.79 -16.44 -9.82
N ARG A 291 24.03 -16.87 -10.09
CA ARG A 291 24.62 -16.98 -11.43
C ARG A 291 24.76 -18.43 -11.90
N LEU A 292 24.24 -19.39 -11.12
CA LEU A 292 24.22 -20.81 -11.46
C LEU A 292 23.06 -21.09 -12.42
N HIS A 293 23.24 -22.03 -13.34
CA HIS A 293 22.21 -22.38 -14.32
C HIS A 293 21.23 -23.40 -13.73
N LEU A 294 20.17 -22.90 -13.08
CA LEU A 294 19.14 -23.73 -12.44
C LEU A 294 18.03 -24.10 -13.45
N ASP A 295 18.34 -24.99 -14.39
CA ASP A 295 17.35 -25.51 -15.34
C ASP A 295 16.71 -26.82 -14.85
N PHE A 296 15.48 -26.74 -14.38
CA PHE A 296 14.73 -27.89 -13.88
C PHE A 296 14.11 -28.77 -14.99
N GLN A 297 14.36 -28.48 -16.27
CA GLN A 297 13.91 -29.33 -17.38
C GLN A 297 14.96 -30.40 -17.72
N GLY A 298 14.70 -31.64 -17.31
CA GLY A 298 15.58 -32.76 -17.67
C GLY A 298 16.97 -32.74 -17.01
N TYR A 299 17.10 -32.07 -15.86
CA TYR A 299 18.34 -32.00 -15.09
C TYR A 299 18.87 -33.37 -14.67
N GLU A 300 20.19 -33.47 -14.50
CA GLU A 300 20.87 -34.67 -14.02
C GLU A 300 20.40 -35.02 -12.59
N ARG A 301 19.86 -36.22 -12.39
CA ARG A 301 19.43 -36.68 -11.06
C ARG A 301 20.61 -37.18 -10.23
N CYS A 302 20.72 -36.65 -9.02
CA CYS A 302 21.70 -37.01 -8.01
C CYS A 302 20.97 -37.30 -6.69
N CYS A 303 21.05 -38.54 -6.22
CA CYS A 303 20.34 -39.00 -5.01
C CYS A 303 21.29 -39.31 -3.84
N ASP A 304 22.60 -39.32 -4.07
CA ASP A 304 23.63 -39.62 -3.08
C ASP A 304 24.42 -38.36 -2.74
N ALA A 305 24.42 -37.96 -1.46
CA ALA A 305 25.12 -36.77 -0.97
C ALA A 305 26.66 -36.86 -1.10
N THR A 306 27.21 -38.04 -1.40
CA THR A 306 28.65 -38.29 -1.63
C THR A 306 29.02 -38.32 -3.12
N GLN A 307 28.04 -38.32 -4.02
CA GLN A 307 28.27 -38.30 -5.47
C GLN A 307 28.77 -36.92 -5.91
N SER A 308 29.84 -36.88 -6.72
CA SER A 308 30.40 -35.65 -7.28
C SER A 308 29.56 -35.15 -8.46
N ALA A 309 29.04 -33.93 -8.37
CA ALA A 309 28.33 -33.24 -9.43
C ALA A 309 28.73 -31.75 -9.45
N SER A 310 28.26 -30.99 -10.44
CA SER A 310 28.41 -29.54 -10.40
C SER A 310 27.43 -28.92 -9.39
N VAL A 311 27.77 -27.73 -8.87
CA VAL A 311 27.02 -27.11 -7.77
C VAL A 311 25.57 -26.78 -8.14
N ASP A 312 25.33 -26.37 -9.40
CA ASP A 312 23.99 -26.20 -9.97
C ASP A 312 23.16 -27.49 -9.92
N VAL A 313 23.74 -28.63 -10.34
CA VAL A 313 23.10 -29.96 -10.27
C VAL A 313 22.79 -30.33 -8.82
N LEU A 314 23.72 -30.15 -7.88
CA LEU A 314 23.48 -30.43 -6.47
C LEU A 314 22.31 -29.60 -5.92
N LEU A 315 22.28 -28.29 -6.19
CA LEU A 315 21.21 -27.41 -5.71
C LEU A 315 19.86 -27.74 -6.34
N MET A 316 19.81 -28.04 -7.64
CA MET A 316 18.56 -28.47 -8.30
C MET A 316 18.01 -29.75 -7.66
N ASN A 317 18.86 -30.73 -7.36
CA ASN A 317 18.42 -31.97 -6.70
C ASN A 317 18.03 -31.75 -5.23
N VAL A 318 18.69 -30.84 -4.51
CA VAL A 318 18.30 -30.43 -3.15
C VAL A 318 16.95 -29.70 -3.18
N ILE A 319 16.71 -28.81 -4.15
CA ILE A 319 15.43 -28.09 -4.27
C ILE A 319 14.31 -29.05 -4.68
N ALA A 320 14.54 -29.89 -5.70
CA ALA A 320 13.57 -30.85 -6.19
C ALA A 320 13.24 -31.98 -5.20
N GLY A 321 14.13 -32.24 -4.25
CA GLY A 321 13.96 -33.29 -3.24
C GLY A 321 14.48 -34.66 -3.63
N ASP A 322 15.19 -34.77 -4.75
CA ASP A 322 15.93 -35.98 -5.13
C ASP A 322 17.11 -36.22 -4.17
N LEU A 323 17.71 -35.15 -3.64
CA LEU A 323 18.78 -35.18 -2.65
C LEU A 323 18.28 -34.64 -1.30
N LEU A 324 18.46 -35.41 -0.23
CA LEU A 324 17.94 -35.11 1.11
C LEU A 324 16.42 -34.77 1.12
N PRO A 325 15.54 -35.72 0.76
CA PRO A 325 14.09 -35.48 0.65
C PRO A 325 13.45 -35.01 1.97
N LYS A 326 14.05 -35.35 3.12
CA LYS A 326 13.56 -34.95 4.44
C LYS A 326 14.04 -33.58 4.90
N ALA A 327 14.99 -32.94 4.22
CA ALA A 327 15.50 -31.63 4.62
C ALA A 327 14.48 -30.52 4.32
N ASN A 328 14.41 -29.54 5.22
CA ASN A 328 13.67 -28.29 5.00
C ASN A 328 14.54 -27.31 4.22
N LEU A 329 13.92 -26.51 3.37
CA LEU A 329 14.59 -25.45 2.61
C LEU A 329 13.87 -24.13 2.83
N TRP A 330 14.65 -23.10 3.11
CA TRP A 330 14.20 -21.72 3.12
C TRP A 330 14.99 -20.94 2.08
N ILE A 331 14.30 -20.40 1.07
CA ILE A 331 14.91 -19.67 -0.03
C ILE A 331 14.41 -18.23 0.03
N THR A 332 15.33 -17.25 0.01
CA THR A 332 14.96 -15.83 -0.06
C THR A 332 15.23 -15.28 -1.46
N THR A 333 14.36 -14.39 -1.96
CA THR A 333 14.52 -13.83 -3.31
C THR A 333 13.79 -12.51 -3.51
N ARG A 334 14.14 -11.75 -4.55
CA ARG A 334 13.29 -10.67 -5.07
C ARG A 334 12.17 -11.26 -5.94
N PRO A 335 10.98 -10.65 -6.00
CA PRO A 335 9.87 -11.13 -6.83
C PRO A 335 10.26 -11.40 -8.29
N ALA A 336 11.12 -10.56 -8.87
CA ALA A 336 11.59 -10.72 -10.26
C ALA A 336 12.37 -12.02 -10.52
N ALA A 337 13.04 -12.59 -9.51
CA ALA A 337 13.82 -13.82 -9.63
C ALA A 337 13.10 -15.05 -9.06
N ALA A 338 11.90 -14.88 -8.49
CA ALA A 338 11.12 -15.98 -7.93
C ALA A 338 10.74 -17.05 -8.97
N GLY A 339 10.52 -16.64 -10.23
CA GLY A 339 10.25 -17.55 -11.34
C GLY A 339 11.40 -18.49 -11.69
N GLY A 340 12.61 -18.28 -11.14
CA GLY A 340 13.75 -19.17 -11.32
C GLY A 340 13.58 -20.55 -10.67
N ILE A 341 12.59 -20.71 -9.77
CA ILE A 341 12.22 -22.01 -9.20
C ILE A 341 10.77 -22.32 -9.61
N PRO A 342 10.51 -23.45 -10.31
CA PRO A 342 9.16 -23.83 -10.69
C PRO A 342 8.23 -24.00 -9.47
N PRO A 343 6.97 -23.51 -9.53
CA PRO A 343 6.04 -23.58 -8.40
C PRO A 343 5.83 -24.98 -7.82
N GLN A 344 5.94 -26.03 -8.64
CA GLN A 344 5.82 -27.43 -8.18
C GLN A 344 6.86 -27.85 -7.13
N PHE A 345 7.97 -27.12 -6.97
CA PHE A 345 9.02 -27.39 -5.98
C PHE A 345 8.92 -26.49 -4.73
N VAL A 346 7.89 -25.65 -4.66
CA VAL A 346 7.64 -24.70 -3.57
C VAL A 346 6.33 -25.05 -2.87
N ASP A 347 6.40 -25.37 -1.58
CA ASP A 347 5.19 -25.72 -0.81
C ASP A 347 4.49 -24.49 -0.24
N ARG A 348 5.25 -23.43 0.06
CA ARG A 348 4.76 -22.17 0.63
C ARG A 348 5.55 -20.99 0.06
N VAL A 349 4.84 -19.95 -0.34
CA VAL A 349 5.42 -18.64 -0.65
C VAL A 349 5.09 -17.70 0.50
N THR A 350 6.06 -16.92 0.97
CA THR A 350 5.81 -15.84 1.93
C THR A 350 6.33 -14.52 1.40
N GLU A 351 5.71 -13.42 1.81
CA GLU A 351 6.07 -12.07 1.35
C GLU A 351 6.40 -11.17 2.55
N ILE A 352 7.54 -10.48 2.49
CA ILE A 352 7.90 -9.45 3.48
C ILE A 352 7.37 -8.10 3.00
N GLN A 353 6.44 -7.51 3.77
CA GLN A 353 5.85 -6.22 3.41
C GLN A 353 6.75 -5.03 3.78
N GLY A 354 7.62 -5.13 4.79
CA GLY A 354 8.44 -4.01 5.27
C GLY A 354 7.90 -3.41 6.56
N PHE A 355 8.21 -2.13 6.82
CA PHE A 355 7.80 -1.42 8.03
C PHE A 355 6.45 -0.73 7.87
N SER A 356 5.51 -1.09 8.74
CA SER A 356 4.35 -0.27 9.06
C SER A 356 4.76 1.07 9.70
N ASP A 357 3.86 2.03 9.69
CA ASP A 357 4.09 3.36 10.26
C ASP A 357 4.59 3.35 11.72
N PRO A 358 4.04 2.52 12.65
CA PRO A 358 4.61 2.37 13.99
C PRO A 358 6.02 1.75 14.00
N GLN A 359 6.29 0.80 13.11
CA GLN A 359 7.61 0.14 13.00
C GLN A 359 8.68 1.11 12.49
N LYS A 360 8.33 2.02 11.57
CA LYS A 360 9.24 3.09 11.09
C LYS A 360 9.76 3.89 12.28
N GLU A 361 8.86 4.38 13.14
CA GLU A 361 9.23 5.15 14.33
C GLU A 361 10.03 4.32 15.34
N SER A 362 9.58 3.08 15.58
CA SER A 362 10.30 2.17 16.49
C SER A 362 11.73 1.94 16.04
N TYR A 363 11.96 1.81 14.74
CA TYR A 363 13.31 1.64 14.20
C TYR A 363 14.19 2.86 14.51
N PHE A 364 13.72 4.08 14.23
CA PHE A 364 14.51 5.29 14.50
C PHE A 364 14.83 5.48 15.99
N ARG A 365 13.86 5.20 16.89
CA ARG A 365 14.08 5.28 18.34
C ARG A 365 15.08 4.23 18.85
N LYS A 366 15.04 3.01 18.30
CA LYS A 366 16.02 1.95 18.64
C LYS A 366 17.42 2.25 18.11
N LYS A 367 17.48 2.87 16.93
CA LYS A 367 18.72 3.12 16.20
C LYS A 367 19.48 4.35 16.71
N ILE A 368 18.76 5.38 17.17
CA ILE A 368 19.33 6.65 17.64
C ILE A 368 19.19 6.70 19.16
N ASP A 369 20.32 6.60 19.88
CA ASP A 369 20.32 6.56 21.35
C ASP A 369 19.79 7.85 22.00
N ASP A 370 19.94 9.01 21.34
CA ASP A 370 19.38 10.28 21.81
C ASP A 370 17.90 10.42 21.39
N GLU A 371 17.00 10.29 22.36
CA GLU A 371 15.56 10.36 22.19
C GLU A 371 15.08 11.70 21.57
N ASN A 372 15.75 12.82 21.87
CA ASN A 372 15.38 14.12 21.28
C ASN A 372 15.82 14.21 19.82
N LEU A 373 17.00 13.68 19.50
CA LEU A 373 17.48 13.56 18.13
C LEU A 373 16.57 12.63 17.32
N ALA A 374 16.18 11.48 17.88
CA ALA A 374 15.26 10.52 17.25
C ALA A 374 13.91 11.17 16.93
N LYS A 375 13.33 11.93 17.87
CA LYS A 375 12.08 12.68 17.65
C LYS A 375 12.20 13.71 16.51
N ARG A 376 13.32 14.44 16.43
CA ARG A 376 13.57 15.40 15.34
C ARG A 376 13.70 14.71 13.99
N VAL A 377 14.40 13.56 13.92
CA VAL A 377 14.51 12.74 12.71
C VAL A 377 13.15 12.25 12.25
N VAL A 378 12.35 11.67 13.16
CA VAL A 378 11.00 11.19 12.85
C VAL A 378 10.11 12.34 12.36
N ALA A 379 10.15 13.51 13.02
CA ALA A 379 9.38 14.67 12.61
C ALA A 379 9.78 15.16 11.20
N HIS A 380 11.07 15.20 10.88
CA HIS A 380 11.55 15.57 9.54
C HIS A 380 11.10 14.58 8.47
N ILE A 381 11.24 13.28 8.72
CA ILE A 381 10.82 12.24 7.77
C ILE A 381 9.31 12.33 7.54
N LYS A 382 8.51 12.51 8.60
CA LYS A 382 7.05 12.72 8.46
C LYS A 382 6.72 14.00 7.67
N SER A 383 7.48 15.07 7.85
CA SER A 383 7.27 16.33 7.11
C SER A 383 7.52 16.19 5.61
N THR A 384 8.30 15.20 5.17
CA THR A 384 8.64 14.96 3.77
C THR A 384 8.04 13.64 3.29
N ARG A 385 6.88 13.70 2.63
CA ARG A 385 6.11 12.50 2.28
C ARG A 385 6.87 11.49 1.42
N SER A 386 7.63 11.95 0.42
CA SER A 386 8.43 11.06 -0.43
C SER A 386 9.41 10.22 0.41
N LEU A 387 10.15 10.85 1.33
CA LEU A 387 11.05 10.14 2.24
C LEU A 387 10.29 9.21 3.20
N TYR A 388 9.11 9.62 3.68
CA TYR A 388 8.27 8.80 4.56
C TYR A 388 7.75 7.52 3.88
N ILE A 389 7.35 7.61 2.60
CA ILE A 389 6.93 6.46 1.79
C ILE A 389 8.12 5.51 1.60
N MET A 390 9.30 6.04 1.23
CA MET A 390 10.50 5.21 1.05
C MET A 390 10.91 4.50 2.35
N CYS A 391 10.72 5.13 3.52
CA CYS A 391 11.00 4.51 4.83
C CYS A 391 10.12 3.29 5.15
N HIS A 392 9.16 2.91 4.29
CA HIS A 392 8.56 1.58 4.35
C HIS A 392 9.61 0.47 4.19
N VAL A 393 10.69 0.69 3.43
CA VAL A 393 11.81 -0.25 3.32
C VAL A 393 12.87 0.09 4.39
N PRO A 394 13.26 -0.87 5.25
CA PRO A 394 14.21 -0.65 6.33
C PRO A 394 15.54 -0.02 5.90
N VAL A 395 16.05 -0.34 4.70
CA VAL A 395 17.29 0.26 4.20
C VAL A 395 17.21 1.79 4.08
N PHE A 396 16.06 2.35 3.70
CA PHE A 396 15.89 3.80 3.64
C PHE A 396 15.79 4.41 5.03
N CYS A 397 15.22 3.70 6.02
CA CYS A 397 15.31 4.11 7.42
C CYS A 397 16.76 4.14 7.90
N TRP A 398 17.55 3.12 7.54
CA TRP A 398 18.96 3.05 7.89
C TRP A 398 19.76 4.22 7.28
N ILE A 399 19.66 4.46 5.97
CA ILE A 399 20.30 5.60 5.29
C ILE A 399 19.85 6.92 5.94
N SER A 400 18.55 7.07 6.19
CA SER A 400 18.00 8.30 6.78
C SER A 400 18.50 8.56 8.19
N SER A 401 18.64 7.51 9.01
CA SER A 401 19.18 7.64 10.37
C SER A 401 20.63 8.14 10.38
N ILE A 402 21.44 7.72 9.41
CA ILE A 402 22.84 8.14 9.27
C ILE A 402 22.92 9.61 8.85
N VAL A 403 22.22 9.96 7.77
CA VAL A 403 22.27 11.30 7.18
C VAL A 403 21.67 12.34 8.12
N LEU A 404 20.41 12.14 8.53
CA LEU A 404 19.69 13.11 9.35
C LEU A 404 20.24 13.15 10.77
N GLY A 405 20.63 12.01 11.34
CA GLY A 405 21.25 11.96 12.67
C GLY A 405 22.50 12.83 12.76
N LYS A 406 23.38 12.75 11.75
CA LYS A 406 24.57 13.61 11.70
C LYS A 406 24.21 15.09 11.48
N MET A 407 23.32 15.38 10.54
CA MET A 407 22.97 16.76 10.20
C MET A 407 22.30 17.49 11.37
N PHE A 408 21.46 16.81 12.15
CA PHE A 408 20.82 17.39 13.34
C PHE A 408 21.74 17.51 14.55
N ALA A 409 22.83 16.73 14.61
CA ALA A 409 23.84 16.79 15.66
C ALA A 409 24.88 17.92 15.46
N GLN A 410 25.01 18.48 14.25
CA GLN A 410 25.93 19.57 13.97
C GLN A 410 25.28 20.95 14.24
N VAL A 411 25.89 21.75 15.12
CA VAL A 411 25.46 23.13 15.42
C VAL A 411 25.75 24.02 14.20
N GLY A 412 24.70 24.52 13.53
CA GLY A 412 24.81 25.30 12.29
C GLY A 412 24.58 24.51 11.00
N GLY A 413 24.01 23.31 11.08
CA GLY A 413 23.71 22.45 9.92
C GLY A 413 23.00 23.19 8.79
N GLY A 414 23.51 23.05 7.57
CA GLY A 414 22.94 23.62 6.35
C GLY A 414 21.51 23.16 6.07
N LYS A 415 20.94 23.56 4.93
CA LYS A 415 19.57 23.18 4.54
C LYS A 415 19.40 21.65 4.62
N MET A 416 18.38 21.20 5.35
CA MET A 416 18.04 19.78 5.46
C MET A 416 17.62 19.23 4.09
N PRO A 417 17.98 17.98 3.78
CA PRO A 417 17.57 17.34 2.53
C PRO A 417 16.05 17.23 2.47
N LYS A 418 15.49 17.77 1.39
CA LYS A 418 14.05 17.70 1.08
C LYS A 418 13.73 16.64 0.03
N THR A 419 14.70 16.28 -0.79
CA THR A 419 14.54 15.29 -1.87
C THR A 419 15.37 14.04 -1.61
N LEU A 420 15.02 12.94 -2.29
CA LEU A 420 15.77 11.70 -2.18
C LEU A 420 17.17 11.88 -2.76
N THR A 421 17.32 12.66 -3.82
CA THR A 421 18.65 12.93 -4.40
C THR A 421 19.57 13.65 -3.40
N HIS A 422 19.07 14.65 -2.67
CA HIS A 422 19.86 15.31 -1.62
C HIS A 422 20.27 14.35 -0.50
N MET A 423 19.36 13.45 -0.08
CA MET A 423 19.69 12.40 0.89
C MET A 423 20.87 11.54 0.44
N TYR A 424 20.90 11.12 -0.83
CA TYR A 424 21.97 10.27 -1.36
C TYR A 424 23.28 11.03 -1.59
N ILE A 425 23.24 12.29 -2.01
CA ILE A 425 24.46 13.12 -2.10
C ILE A 425 25.09 13.26 -0.70
N HIS A 426 24.28 13.58 0.32
CA HIS A 426 24.77 13.67 1.69
C HIS A 426 25.26 12.33 2.24
N PHE A 427 24.60 11.23 1.88
CA PHE A 427 25.04 9.88 2.23
C PHE A 427 26.43 9.61 1.66
N VAL A 428 26.64 9.77 0.35
CA VAL A 428 27.95 9.55 -0.28
C VAL A 428 29.01 10.54 0.24
N ALA A 429 28.64 11.80 0.50
CA ALA A 429 29.53 12.79 1.10
C ALA A 429 29.98 12.43 2.51
N TYR A 430 29.07 11.88 3.31
CA TYR A 430 29.40 11.38 4.63
C TYR A 430 30.44 10.26 4.56
N GLN A 431 30.23 9.27 3.68
CA GLN A 431 31.16 8.15 3.49
C GLN A 431 32.52 8.61 2.97
N THR A 432 32.52 9.55 2.04
CA THR A 432 33.75 10.14 1.50
C THR A 432 34.50 10.95 2.57
N THR A 433 33.81 11.65 3.47
CA THR A 433 34.47 12.37 4.57
C THR A 433 35.13 11.41 5.56
N LEU A 434 34.45 10.30 5.90
CA LEU A 434 35.01 9.27 6.76
C LEU A 434 36.27 8.63 6.15
N MET A 435 36.30 8.46 4.82
CA MET A 435 37.48 8.01 4.08
C MET A 435 38.71 8.88 4.34
N HIS A 436 38.57 10.20 4.18
CA HIS A 436 39.71 11.12 4.33
C HIS A 436 40.26 11.18 5.76
N VAL A 437 39.39 11.13 6.75
CA VAL A 437 39.80 11.17 8.17
C VAL A 437 40.62 9.92 8.54
N LYS A 438 40.29 8.75 7.98
CA LYS A 438 40.88 7.48 8.41
C LYS A 438 42.24 7.16 7.77
N TYR A 439 42.48 7.51 6.50
CA TYR A 439 43.67 7.05 5.76
C TYR A 439 44.71 8.13 5.40
N ARG A 440 44.43 9.43 5.63
CA ARG A 440 45.33 10.56 5.27
C ARG A 440 45.88 10.49 3.83
N GLU A 441 45.19 9.84 2.90
CA GLU A 441 45.56 9.84 1.49
C GLU A 441 45.00 11.10 0.81
N GLU A 442 45.82 11.73 -0.03
CA GLU A 442 45.36 12.80 -0.90
C GLU A 442 44.27 12.27 -1.83
N GLN A 443 43.18 13.01 -1.88
CA GLN A 443 41.98 12.68 -2.64
C GLN A 443 42.32 12.61 -4.14
N GLN A 444 42.37 11.40 -4.71
CA GLN A 444 42.76 11.20 -6.11
C GLN A 444 41.73 11.82 -7.06
N LEU A 445 42.21 12.66 -7.97
CA LEU A 445 41.40 13.29 -9.00
C LEU A 445 41.64 12.63 -10.35
N ASP A 446 40.60 12.53 -11.16
CA ASP A 446 40.71 12.09 -12.56
C ASP A 446 41.29 13.20 -13.45
N SER A 447 41.45 12.91 -14.75
CA SER A 447 41.97 13.87 -15.73
C SER A 447 41.11 15.13 -15.90
N GLN A 448 39.86 15.11 -15.41
CA GLN A 448 38.89 16.20 -15.45
C GLN A 448 38.81 16.95 -14.11
N GLY A 449 39.60 16.52 -13.11
CA GLY A 449 39.62 17.12 -11.78
C GLY A 449 38.42 16.73 -10.91
N ASN A 450 37.73 15.63 -11.24
CA ASN A 450 36.67 15.03 -10.43
C ASN A 450 37.23 13.95 -9.51
N ASN A 451 36.51 13.63 -8.44
CA ASN A 451 36.86 12.53 -7.55
C ASN A 451 36.90 11.18 -8.30
N LYS A 452 38.12 10.66 -8.52
CA LYS A 452 38.36 9.45 -9.33
C LYS A 452 37.62 8.23 -8.77
N VAL A 453 37.54 8.11 -7.44
CA VAL A 453 36.86 7.00 -6.75
C VAL A 453 35.39 6.96 -7.13
N ILE A 454 34.70 8.08 -6.92
CA ILE A 454 33.26 8.19 -7.13
C ILE A 454 32.93 7.99 -8.61
N MET A 455 33.74 8.54 -9.51
CA MET A 455 33.55 8.36 -10.95
C MET A 455 33.74 6.92 -11.40
N SER A 456 34.74 6.22 -10.84
CA SER A 456 34.98 4.81 -11.18
C SER A 456 33.87 3.90 -10.65
N LEU A 457 33.41 4.12 -9.42
CA LEU A 457 32.25 3.42 -8.85
C LEU A 457 30.96 3.73 -9.62
N GLY A 458 30.77 4.96 -10.07
CA GLY A 458 29.63 5.35 -10.90
C GLY A 458 29.63 4.67 -12.27
N LYS A 459 30.80 4.55 -12.91
CA LYS A 459 30.97 3.80 -14.15
C LYS A 459 30.60 2.32 -13.97
N LEU A 460 31.13 1.68 -12.91
CA LEU A 460 30.80 0.31 -12.55
C LEU A 460 29.29 0.14 -12.33
N ALA A 461 28.69 1.05 -11.56
CA ALA A 461 27.26 1.02 -11.27
C ALA A 461 26.41 1.08 -12.53
N PHE A 462 26.72 1.99 -13.46
CA PHE A 462 26.01 2.14 -14.73
C PHE A 462 26.13 0.88 -15.60
N GLN A 463 27.35 0.41 -15.87
CA GLN A 463 27.57 -0.75 -16.74
C GLN A 463 26.92 -2.03 -16.19
N GLN A 464 26.98 -2.22 -14.88
CA GLN A 464 26.39 -3.40 -14.24
C GLN A 464 24.87 -3.29 -14.12
N GLN A 465 24.32 -2.08 -14.00
CA GLN A 465 22.88 -1.84 -14.10
C GLN A 465 22.36 -2.19 -15.50
N GLU A 466 23.08 -1.84 -16.57
CA GLU A 466 22.73 -2.23 -17.94
C GLU A 466 22.79 -3.75 -18.17
N LYS A 467 23.75 -4.43 -17.52
CA LYS A 467 23.85 -5.90 -17.53
C LYS A 467 22.83 -6.60 -16.61
N GLY A 468 22.14 -5.87 -15.73
CA GLY A 468 21.22 -6.43 -14.74
C GLY A 468 21.90 -7.14 -13.55
N ASN A 469 23.18 -6.87 -13.32
CA ASN A 469 23.99 -7.53 -12.29
C ASN A 469 23.97 -6.77 -10.95
N LEU A 470 23.79 -7.51 -9.85
CA LEU A 470 23.87 -6.98 -8.47
C LEU A 470 25.23 -7.21 -7.78
N ILE A 471 25.96 -8.21 -8.25
CA ILE A 471 27.26 -8.63 -7.73
C ILE A 471 28.29 -8.50 -8.84
N PHE A 472 29.53 -8.20 -8.49
CA PHE A 472 30.66 -7.96 -9.38
C PHE A 472 31.86 -8.78 -8.91
N TYR A 473 32.68 -9.20 -9.87
CA TYR A 473 33.92 -9.95 -9.63
C TYR A 473 35.14 -9.12 -10.02
N GLU A 474 36.34 -9.66 -9.84
CA GLU A 474 37.59 -8.96 -10.16
C GLU A 474 37.65 -8.55 -11.64
N GLU A 475 37.11 -9.36 -12.55
CA GLU A 475 37.07 -9.05 -13.98
C GLU A 475 36.18 -7.83 -14.26
N ASP A 476 35.01 -7.76 -13.61
CA ASP A 476 34.07 -6.63 -13.74
C ASP A 476 34.71 -5.31 -13.26
N LEU A 477 35.52 -5.35 -12.20
CA LEU A 477 36.25 -4.18 -11.69
C LEU A 477 37.34 -3.70 -12.65
N THR A 478 38.10 -4.64 -13.20
CA THR A 478 39.18 -4.31 -14.15
C THR A 478 38.66 -3.70 -15.45
N GLU A 479 37.49 -4.14 -15.95
CA GLU A 479 36.80 -3.54 -17.10
C GLU A 479 36.45 -2.06 -16.85
N CYS A 480 36.13 -1.72 -15.59
CA CYS A 480 35.82 -0.36 -15.18
C CYS A 480 37.07 0.49 -14.88
N GLY A 481 38.27 -0.10 -14.85
CA GLY A 481 39.52 0.59 -14.51
C GLY A 481 39.76 0.73 -13.01
N ILE A 482 39.14 -0.12 -12.19
CA ILE A 482 39.34 -0.18 -10.74
C ILE A 482 40.30 -1.34 -10.44
N ASP A 483 41.44 -1.04 -9.81
CA ASP A 483 42.34 -2.09 -9.32
C ASP A 483 41.71 -2.83 -8.13
N VAL A 484 41.93 -4.14 -8.01
CA VAL A 484 41.31 -4.96 -6.93
C VAL A 484 41.75 -4.48 -5.55
N LYS A 485 42.98 -3.99 -5.41
CA LYS A 485 43.44 -3.38 -4.15
C LYS A 485 42.72 -2.07 -3.86
N GLU A 486 42.50 -1.26 -4.89
CA GLU A 486 41.75 0.00 -4.82
C GLU A 486 40.29 -0.27 -4.43
N ALA A 487 39.65 -1.28 -5.04
CA ALA A 487 38.31 -1.76 -4.68
C ALA A 487 38.24 -2.27 -3.23
N SER A 488 39.30 -2.95 -2.76
CA SER A 488 39.39 -3.44 -1.38
C SER A 488 39.56 -2.30 -0.35
N VAL A 489 40.21 -1.21 -0.76
CA VAL A 489 40.25 0.03 0.02
C VAL A 489 38.87 0.67 0.03
N TYR A 490 38.20 0.76 -1.11
CA TYR A 490 36.84 1.32 -1.18
C TYR A 490 35.84 0.50 -0.36
N SER A 491 35.90 -0.83 -0.38
CA SER A 491 35.03 -1.69 0.42
C SER A 491 35.31 -1.56 1.93
N GLY A 492 36.58 -1.48 2.33
CA GLY A 492 36.99 -1.31 3.73
C GLY A 492 36.75 0.09 4.30
N VAL A 493 36.50 1.07 3.43
CA VAL A 493 36.35 2.49 3.78
C VAL A 493 34.92 3.00 3.61
N CYS A 494 34.32 2.72 2.45
CA CYS A 494 32.93 2.98 2.12
C CYS A 494 32.09 1.70 2.33
N THR A 495 32.31 0.99 3.44
CA THR A 495 31.58 -0.25 3.82
C THR A 495 30.05 -0.14 3.70
N GLN A 496 29.53 1.09 3.78
CA GLN A 496 28.11 1.42 3.69
C GLN A 496 27.63 1.75 2.26
N VAL A 497 28.53 1.80 1.28
CA VAL A 497 28.25 2.02 -0.16
C VAL A 497 28.62 0.78 -0.96
N PHE A 498 29.81 0.23 -0.72
CA PHE A 498 30.42 -0.86 -1.48
C PHE A 498 30.97 -1.90 -0.50
N ARG A 499 30.64 -3.17 -0.70
CA ARG A 499 31.05 -4.27 0.17
C ARG A 499 31.97 -5.22 -0.57
N GLU A 500 32.97 -5.68 0.15
CA GLU A 500 33.81 -6.82 -0.22
C GLU A 500 33.51 -7.93 0.75
N GLU A 501 33.20 -9.09 0.21
CA GLU A 501 33.14 -10.33 0.95
C GLU A 501 34.26 -11.22 0.43
N SER A 502 35.08 -11.73 1.36
CA SER A 502 36.20 -12.61 1.02
C SER A 502 35.85 -14.03 1.44
N TRP A 503 35.87 -14.95 0.48
CA TRP A 503 35.59 -16.35 0.70
C TRP A 503 36.57 -17.21 -0.09
N MET A 504 37.23 -18.17 0.59
CA MET A 504 38.25 -19.04 -0.01
C MET A 504 39.28 -18.30 -0.89
N GLN A 505 39.82 -17.19 -0.40
CA GLN A 505 40.79 -16.33 -1.11
C GLN A 505 40.26 -15.59 -2.36
N HIS A 506 38.97 -15.72 -2.69
CA HIS A 506 38.31 -15.00 -3.76
C HIS A 506 37.49 -13.83 -3.20
N LYS A 507 37.46 -12.71 -3.91
CA LYS A 507 36.75 -11.50 -3.50
C LYS A 507 35.49 -11.30 -4.33
N VAL A 508 34.38 -11.02 -3.66
CA VAL A 508 33.09 -10.70 -4.27
C VAL A 508 32.71 -9.28 -3.86
N PHE A 509 32.22 -8.51 -4.81
CA PHE A 509 31.89 -7.11 -4.60
C PHE A 509 30.42 -6.83 -4.90
N CYS A 510 29.78 -5.97 -4.11
CA CYS A 510 28.42 -5.48 -4.40
C CYS A 510 28.21 -4.08 -3.83
N PHE A 511 27.19 -3.36 -4.31
CA PHE A 511 26.71 -2.19 -3.59
C PHE A 511 25.84 -2.63 -2.41
N VAL A 512 25.78 -1.80 -1.36
CA VAL A 512 24.98 -2.11 -0.15
C VAL A 512 23.49 -2.22 -0.45
N HIS A 513 23.02 -1.49 -1.46
CA HIS A 513 21.64 -1.56 -1.92
C HIS A 513 21.55 -1.14 -3.39
N LEU A 514 20.57 -1.68 -4.12
CA LEU A 514 20.31 -1.34 -5.54
C LEU A 514 20.15 0.17 -5.74
N SER A 515 19.45 0.86 -4.85
CA SER A 515 19.30 2.32 -4.90
C SER A 515 20.64 3.09 -4.91
N VAL A 516 21.68 2.54 -4.27
CA VAL A 516 23.02 3.16 -4.23
C VAL A 516 23.69 3.01 -5.60
N GLN A 517 23.52 1.84 -6.23
CA GLN A 517 23.95 1.59 -7.60
C GLN A 517 23.24 2.53 -8.57
N GLU A 518 21.90 2.64 -8.50
CA GLU A 518 21.12 3.53 -9.36
C GLU A 518 21.52 5.02 -9.19
N PHE A 519 21.77 5.45 -7.95
CA PHE A 519 22.26 6.81 -7.68
C PHE A 519 23.63 7.08 -8.30
N LEU A 520 24.59 6.18 -8.10
CA LEU A 520 25.94 6.32 -8.63
C LEU A 520 25.97 6.24 -10.16
N ALA A 521 25.11 5.40 -10.75
CA ALA A 521 24.92 5.33 -12.19
C ALA A 521 24.35 6.65 -12.74
N ALA A 522 23.32 7.22 -12.10
CA ALA A 522 22.73 8.50 -12.48
C ALA A 522 23.76 9.65 -12.37
N LEU A 523 24.56 9.65 -11.31
CA LEU A 523 25.66 10.60 -11.12
C LEU A 523 26.70 10.48 -12.24
N TYR A 524 27.10 9.27 -12.61
CA TYR A 524 28.04 9.04 -13.70
C TYR A 524 27.51 9.57 -15.02
N VAL A 525 26.26 9.23 -15.38
CA VAL A 525 25.63 9.70 -16.62
C VAL A 525 25.53 11.22 -16.66
N HIS A 526 25.12 11.85 -15.56
CA HIS A 526 25.04 13.31 -15.45
C HIS A 526 26.40 13.98 -15.68
N VAL A 527 27.45 13.52 -14.98
CA VAL A 527 28.80 14.08 -15.11
C VAL A 527 29.38 13.83 -16.50
N MET A 528 29.22 12.62 -17.05
CA MET A 528 29.74 12.28 -18.38
C MET A 528 29.09 13.12 -19.48
N TYR A 529 27.77 13.33 -19.42
CA TYR A 529 27.10 14.19 -20.39
C TYR A 529 27.63 15.62 -20.34
N LYS A 530 27.84 16.16 -19.13
CA LYS A 530 28.33 17.53 -18.93
C LYS A 530 29.78 17.73 -19.36
N VAL A 531 30.63 16.74 -19.14
CA VAL A 531 32.06 16.83 -19.44
C VAL A 531 32.36 16.49 -20.91
N SER A 532 31.70 15.46 -21.46
CA SER A 532 32.02 14.90 -22.79
C SER A 532 30.97 15.16 -23.86
N GLY A 533 29.76 15.60 -23.48
CA GLY A 533 28.62 15.75 -24.39
C GLY A 533 27.99 14.42 -24.84
N ILE A 534 28.45 13.28 -24.31
CA ILE A 534 27.96 11.95 -24.71
C ILE A 534 26.67 11.62 -23.96
N ASN A 535 25.59 11.38 -24.70
CA ASN A 535 24.34 10.89 -24.15
C ASN A 535 24.34 9.36 -24.03
N LEU A 536 24.65 8.86 -22.85
CA LEU A 536 24.65 7.41 -22.56
C LEU A 536 23.24 6.78 -22.55
N MET A 537 22.18 7.59 -22.65
CA MET A 537 20.80 7.09 -22.69
C MET A 537 20.33 6.73 -24.10
N ILE A 538 21.12 7.01 -25.15
CA ILE A 538 20.79 6.74 -26.56
C ILE A 538 21.88 5.87 -27.19
N GLU A 539 21.48 4.78 -27.86
CA GLU A 539 22.37 3.99 -28.71
C GLU A 539 22.45 4.62 -30.10
N GLU A 540 23.31 5.64 -30.30
CA GLU A 540 23.56 6.19 -31.64
C GLU A 540 24.92 5.71 -32.22
N PRO A 541 24.93 5.02 -33.38
CA PRO A 541 26.16 4.72 -34.08
C PRO A 541 26.71 5.99 -34.75
N GLY A 542 27.76 6.56 -34.17
CA GLY A 542 28.60 7.60 -34.83
C GLY A 542 28.28 9.06 -34.50
N ALA A 543 27.77 9.38 -33.31
CA ALA A 543 27.51 10.76 -32.91
C ALA A 543 28.81 11.60 -32.84
N THR A 544 28.90 12.64 -33.68
CA THR A 544 29.91 13.71 -33.53
C THR A 544 29.52 14.59 -32.34
N ALA A 545 30.44 14.77 -31.39
CA ALA A 545 30.24 15.58 -30.19
C ALA A 545 29.90 17.04 -30.54
N LYS A 546 28.61 17.35 -30.62
CA LYS A 546 28.08 18.72 -30.51
C LYS A 546 27.40 18.81 -29.15
N THR A 547 27.69 19.87 -28.40
CA THR A 547 27.06 20.17 -27.12
C THR A 547 25.56 20.41 -27.31
N LYS A 548 24.76 19.35 -27.12
CA LYS A 548 23.30 19.43 -27.11
C LYS A 548 22.81 19.90 -25.72
N PRO A 549 21.65 20.55 -25.62
CA PRO A 549 21.13 21.02 -24.33
C PRO A 549 20.90 19.84 -23.38
N GLU A 550 21.02 20.08 -22.08
CA GLU A 550 20.81 19.06 -21.04
C GLU A 550 19.38 18.50 -21.04
N SER A 551 18.42 19.28 -21.55
CA SER A 551 17.04 18.83 -21.75
C SER A 551 16.95 17.61 -22.68
N GLU A 552 17.90 17.39 -23.61
CA GLU A 552 17.91 16.18 -24.46
C GLU A 552 18.27 14.91 -23.69
N LEU A 553 19.24 14.99 -22.77
CA LEU A 553 19.57 13.87 -21.87
C LEU A 553 18.33 13.49 -21.03
N HIS A 554 17.69 14.50 -20.44
CA HIS A 554 16.52 14.28 -19.59
C HIS A 554 15.35 13.69 -20.39
N LYS A 555 15.07 14.21 -21.59
CA LYS A 555 14.02 13.67 -22.47
C LYS A 555 14.27 12.19 -22.81
N ALA A 556 15.50 11.85 -23.20
CA ALA A 556 15.88 10.47 -23.50
C ALA A 556 15.74 9.55 -22.29
N ALA A 557 16.15 10.00 -21.10
CA ALA A 557 16.01 9.24 -19.87
C ALA A 557 14.54 9.04 -19.46
N VAL A 558 13.69 10.07 -19.60
CA VAL A 558 12.24 9.98 -19.37
C VAL A 558 11.61 8.95 -20.31
N ASP A 559 11.94 9.00 -21.60
CA ASP A 559 11.40 8.05 -22.57
C ASP A 559 11.87 6.61 -22.31
N LYS A 560 13.15 6.39 -22.01
CA LYS A 560 13.69 5.06 -21.67
C LYS A 560 13.04 4.50 -20.39
N ALA A 561 12.78 5.35 -19.39
CA ALA A 561 12.06 4.95 -18.18
C ALA A 561 10.58 4.60 -18.45
N LEU A 562 9.89 5.38 -19.28
CA LEU A 562 8.49 5.10 -19.66
C LEU A 562 8.32 3.84 -20.53
N GLN A 563 9.36 3.44 -21.27
CA GLN A 563 9.43 2.18 -22.01
C GLN A 563 9.74 0.98 -21.11
N SER A 564 10.20 1.21 -19.87
CA SER A 564 10.50 0.16 -18.91
C SER A 564 9.21 -0.39 -18.28
N ASP A 565 8.81 -1.58 -18.70
CA ASP A 565 7.58 -2.22 -18.21
C ASP A 565 7.64 -2.52 -16.70
N ASN A 566 8.80 -2.93 -16.19
CA ASN A 566 8.97 -3.16 -14.76
C ASN A 566 9.27 -1.87 -13.99
N GLY A 567 9.84 -0.82 -14.59
CA GLY A 567 10.17 0.44 -13.89
C GLY A 567 11.56 0.49 -13.25
N HIS A 568 12.50 -0.35 -13.71
CA HIS A 568 13.87 -0.42 -13.19
C HIS A 568 14.74 0.83 -13.40
N LEU A 569 14.23 1.85 -14.09
CA LEU A 569 14.88 3.14 -14.28
C LEU A 569 14.20 4.27 -13.50
N ASP A 570 13.15 3.97 -12.74
CA ASP A 570 12.34 5.00 -12.07
C ASP A 570 13.18 5.77 -11.03
N LEU A 571 13.95 5.07 -10.19
CA LEU A 571 14.81 5.71 -9.19
C LEU A 571 16.03 6.39 -9.82
N PHE A 572 16.64 5.73 -10.82
CA PHE A 572 17.70 6.32 -11.64
C PHE A 572 17.26 7.67 -12.24
N LEU A 573 16.06 7.74 -12.81
CA LEU A 573 15.51 8.95 -13.41
C LEU A 573 15.29 10.06 -12.37
N ARG A 574 14.72 9.72 -11.21
CA ARG A 574 14.54 10.65 -10.07
C ARG A 574 15.88 11.26 -9.67
N PHE A 575 16.92 10.43 -9.52
CA PHE A 575 18.28 10.89 -9.20
C PHE A 575 18.89 11.76 -10.29
N LEU A 576 18.81 11.34 -11.55
CA LEU A 576 19.37 12.07 -12.68
C LEU A 576 18.82 13.50 -12.76
N LEU A 577 17.51 13.65 -12.60
CA LEU A 577 16.84 14.94 -12.61
C LEU A 577 17.20 15.78 -11.38
N GLY A 578 17.19 15.21 -10.17
CA GLY A 578 17.56 15.92 -8.95
C GLY A 578 19.02 16.40 -8.94
N LEU A 579 19.94 15.67 -9.60
CA LEU A 579 21.35 16.04 -9.73
C LEU A 579 21.56 17.27 -10.62
N SER A 580 20.66 17.53 -11.56
CA SER A 580 20.74 18.67 -12.49
C SER A 580 20.47 20.04 -11.85
N LEU A 581 19.90 20.05 -10.63
CA LEU A 581 19.56 21.27 -9.90
C LEU A 581 20.80 21.95 -9.31
N GLU A 582 20.78 23.29 -9.27
CA GLU A 582 21.83 24.11 -8.64
C GLU A 582 22.07 23.73 -7.16
N SER A 583 21.00 23.39 -6.44
CA SER A 583 21.09 22.93 -5.04
C SER A 583 21.87 21.62 -4.91
N GLY A 584 21.71 20.68 -5.85
CA GLY A 584 22.48 19.44 -5.92
C GLY A 584 23.95 19.70 -6.26
N GLN A 585 24.21 20.62 -7.18
CA GLN A 585 25.58 20.99 -7.59
C GLN A 585 26.43 21.56 -6.44
N GLY A 586 25.83 22.40 -5.58
CA GLY A 586 26.50 22.90 -4.38
C GLY A 586 26.99 21.76 -3.47
N LEU A 587 26.20 20.70 -3.34
CA LEU A 587 26.56 19.50 -2.58
C LEU A 587 27.61 18.64 -3.30
N LEU A 588 27.53 18.51 -4.63
CA LEU A 588 28.51 17.79 -5.45
C LEU A 588 29.90 18.44 -5.42
N ARG A 589 29.99 19.77 -5.28
CA ARG A 589 31.28 20.45 -5.04
C ARG A 589 31.96 19.97 -3.76
N GLY A 590 31.17 19.66 -2.72
CA GLY A 590 31.66 19.03 -1.49
C GLY A 590 32.27 17.64 -1.70
N LEU A 591 31.87 16.95 -2.78
CA LEU A 591 32.45 15.68 -3.23
C LEU A 591 33.64 15.86 -4.19
N LYS A 592 34.05 17.10 -4.47
CA LYS A 592 35.00 17.45 -5.55
C LYS A 592 34.56 16.95 -6.92
N ILE A 593 33.27 17.02 -7.23
CA ILE A 593 32.74 16.77 -8.56
C ILE A 593 32.42 18.13 -9.20
N LYS A 594 33.08 18.42 -10.32
CA LYS A 594 32.96 19.67 -11.07
C LYS A 594 31.96 19.48 -12.19
N VAL A 595 30.81 20.12 -12.05
CA VAL A 595 29.77 20.17 -13.08
C VAL A 595 29.36 21.63 -13.29
N GLU A 596 29.23 22.04 -14.55
CA GLU A 596 28.73 23.37 -14.90
C GLU A 596 27.22 23.48 -14.65
N THR A 597 26.77 24.68 -14.29
CA THR A 597 25.35 24.99 -14.03
C THR A 597 24.47 24.64 -15.21
N CYS A 598 23.33 23.99 -14.94
CA CYS A 598 22.25 23.84 -15.91
C CYS A 598 21.79 25.22 -16.37
N ASN A 599 21.55 25.41 -17.67
CA ASN A 599 20.91 26.63 -18.13
C ASN A 599 19.43 26.60 -17.72
N SER A 600 18.91 27.72 -17.22
CA SER A 600 17.51 27.83 -16.76
C SER A 600 16.49 27.43 -17.84
N GLN A 601 16.88 27.56 -19.11
CA GLN A 601 16.11 27.11 -20.27
C GLN A 601 15.94 25.58 -20.33
N SER A 602 17.01 24.78 -20.18
CA SER A 602 16.89 23.30 -20.22
C SER A 602 16.05 22.78 -19.06
N HIS A 603 16.15 23.41 -17.89
CA HIS A 603 15.33 23.06 -16.73
C HIS A 603 13.83 23.26 -17.02
N THR A 604 13.48 24.43 -17.54
CA THR A 604 12.10 24.76 -17.91
C THR A 604 11.57 23.82 -19.02
N GLU A 605 12.40 23.52 -20.02
CA GLU A 605 12.06 22.57 -21.08
C GLU A 605 11.84 21.14 -20.55
N THR A 606 12.64 20.71 -19.58
CA THR A 606 12.52 19.39 -18.94
C THR A 606 11.20 19.28 -18.17
N ILE A 607 10.88 20.27 -17.33
CA ILE A 607 9.60 20.32 -16.59
C ILE A 607 8.42 20.30 -17.58
N LYS A 608 8.48 21.12 -18.63
CA LYS A 608 7.43 21.17 -19.65
C LYS A 608 7.24 19.81 -20.32
N TYR A 609 8.33 19.12 -20.65
CA TYR A 609 8.29 17.79 -21.26
C TYR A 609 7.70 16.73 -20.34
N ILE A 610 8.08 16.71 -19.06
CA ILE A 610 7.51 15.78 -18.07
C ILE A 610 6.00 16.02 -17.93
N LYS A 611 5.57 17.28 -17.82
CA LYS A 611 4.14 17.64 -17.79
C LYS A 611 3.40 17.19 -19.04
N GLU A 612 4.01 17.30 -20.22
CA GLU A 612 3.45 16.80 -21.47
C GLU A 612 3.30 15.28 -21.46
N LYS A 613 4.32 14.53 -20.99
CA LYS A 613 4.26 13.07 -20.86
C LYS A 613 3.20 12.61 -19.88
N ILE A 614 3.02 13.31 -18.76
CA ILE A 614 1.92 13.05 -17.82
C ILE A 614 0.57 13.23 -18.52
N ARG A 615 0.40 14.23 -19.40
CA ARG A 615 -0.85 14.43 -20.17
C ARG A 615 -1.12 13.34 -21.20
N GLN A 616 -0.06 12.74 -21.75
CA GLN A 616 -0.16 11.72 -22.80
C GLN A 616 -0.28 10.29 -22.23
N THR A 617 0.06 10.07 -20.96
CA THR A 617 0.13 8.73 -20.36
C THR A 617 -1.23 8.30 -19.80
N PRO A 618 -1.83 7.20 -20.30
CA PRO A 618 -3.13 6.71 -19.82
C PRO A 618 -3.03 5.89 -18.52
N HIS A 619 -1.84 5.42 -18.15
CA HIS A 619 -1.63 4.56 -16.97
C HIS A 619 -1.23 5.39 -15.74
N THR A 620 -2.10 5.43 -14.72
CA THR A 620 -1.91 6.19 -13.48
C THR A 620 -0.60 5.84 -12.77
N ASP A 621 -0.22 4.55 -12.74
CA ASP A 621 1.00 4.08 -12.05
C ASP A 621 2.29 4.65 -12.66
N ARG A 622 2.31 4.89 -13.97
CA ARG A 622 3.47 5.49 -14.66
C ARG A 622 3.57 7.00 -14.40
N CYS A 623 2.44 7.65 -14.13
CA CYS A 623 2.40 9.08 -13.79
C CYS A 623 2.96 9.35 -12.38
N ILE A 624 2.82 8.41 -11.43
CA ILE A 624 3.33 8.56 -10.05
C ILE A 624 4.84 8.85 -10.05
N ASN A 625 5.62 8.06 -10.79
CA ASN A 625 7.06 8.29 -10.91
C ASN A 625 7.37 9.68 -11.51
N LEU A 626 6.62 10.11 -12.53
CA LEU A 626 6.81 11.43 -13.14
C LEU A 626 6.45 12.58 -12.18
N PHE A 627 5.46 12.43 -11.29
CA PHE A 627 5.20 13.40 -10.22
C PHE A 627 6.36 13.46 -9.23
N HIS A 628 6.93 12.32 -8.89
CA HIS A 628 8.12 12.30 -8.07
C HIS A 628 9.34 12.92 -8.77
N CYS A 629 9.48 12.78 -10.08
CA CYS A 629 10.47 13.51 -10.86
C CYS A 629 10.27 15.04 -10.80
N LEU A 630 9.02 15.53 -10.86
CA LEU A 630 8.72 16.96 -10.66
C LEU A 630 9.09 17.41 -9.23
N SER A 631 8.79 16.58 -8.22
CA SER A 631 9.18 16.85 -6.83
C SER A 631 10.71 16.89 -6.64
N GLU A 632 11.46 15.99 -7.29
CA GLU A 632 12.93 16.04 -7.29
C GLU A 632 13.48 17.30 -7.98
N LEU A 633 12.76 17.86 -8.95
CA LEU A 633 13.07 19.13 -9.62
C LEU A 633 12.62 20.37 -8.80
N ASN A 634 12.03 20.20 -7.61
CA ASN A 634 11.38 21.24 -6.81
C ASN A 634 10.30 22.02 -7.60
N ASP A 635 9.60 21.36 -8.53
CA ASP A 635 8.45 21.94 -9.22
C ASP A 635 7.16 21.51 -8.54
N ASP A 636 6.72 22.32 -7.56
CA ASP A 636 5.46 22.10 -6.86
C ASP A 636 4.28 22.78 -7.58
N SER A 637 4.51 23.45 -8.71
CA SER A 637 3.49 24.29 -9.39
C SER A 637 2.21 23.53 -9.76
N LEU A 638 2.31 22.24 -10.11
CA LEU A 638 1.15 21.41 -10.40
C LEU A 638 0.41 20.99 -9.10
N LEU A 639 1.13 20.82 -8.00
CA LEU A 639 0.56 20.54 -6.68
C LEU A 639 -0.14 21.80 -6.13
N GLU A 640 0.49 22.97 -6.25
CA GLU A 640 -0.06 24.27 -5.86
C GLU A 640 -1.33 24.61 -6.65
N GLU A 641 -1.34 24.36 -7.96
CA GLU A 641 -2.52 24.53 -8.82
C GLU A 641 -3.70 23.67 -8.32
N ILE A 642 -3.43 22.44 -7.90
CA ILE A 642 -4.43 21.49 -7.43
C ILE A 642 -4.89 21.79 -6.02
N GLN A 643 -3.98 22.20 -5.15
CA GLN A 643 -4.33 22.64 -3.81
C GLN A 643 -5.24 23.88 -3.87
N GLY A 644 -5.01 24.78 -4.84
CA GLY A 644 -5.92 25.88 -5.14
C GLY A 644 -7.34 25.43 -5.55
N TYR A 645 -7.48 24.31 -6.28
CA TYR A 645 -8.79 23.72 -6.56
C TYR A 645 -9.41 23.06 -5.31
N MET A 646 -8.60 22.41 -4.47
CA MET A 646 -9.05 21.75 -3.24
C MET A 646 -9.54 22.72 -2.16
N ASP A 647 -8.92 23.90 -2.07
CA ASP A 647 -9.26 24.98 -1.14
C ASP A 647 -10.42 25.85 -1.66
N SER A 648 -10.80 25.69 -2.93
CA SER A 648 -11.94 26.38 -3.50
C SER A 648 -13.25 25.67 -3.11
N ASP A 649 -14.22 26.43 -2.62
CA ASP A 649 -15.55 25.92 -2.25
C ASP A 649 -16.44 25.69 -3.49
N ARG A 650 -15.83 25.44 -4.65
CA ARG A 650 -16.52 25.25 -5.93
C ARG A 650 -16.72 23.77 -6.20
N ASP A 651 -17.98 23.34 -6.21
CA ASP A 651 -18.36 22.04 -6.74
C ASP A 651 -17.89 21.86 -8.19
N SER A 652 -17.48 20.64 -8.53
CA SER A 652 -17.07 20.25 -9.90
C SER A 652 -15.85 21.00 -10.44
N ALA A 653 -14.93 21.45 -9.56
CA ALA A 653 -13.73 22.20 -9.94
C ALA A 653 -12.88 21.53 -11.03
N MET A 654 -12.94 20.20 -11.16
CA MET A 654 -12.11 19.40 -12.07
C MET A 654 -12.79 19.02 -13.40
N ASP A 655 -14.06 19.40 -13.61
CA ASP A 655 -14.82 19.00 -14.81
C ASP A 655 -14.27 19.58 -16.13
N GLU A 656 -13.45 20.63 -16.06
CA GLU A 656 -12.77 21.29 -17.19
C GLU A 656 -11.24 21.05 -17.19
N CYS A 657 -10.74 20.24 -16.23
CA CYS A 657 -9.32 20.00 -16.06
C CYS A 657 -8.75 18.95 -17.04
N SER A 658 -7.49 19.15 -17.41
CA SER A 658 -6.69 18.25 -18.24
C SER A 658 -6.38 16.91 -17.54
N ALA A 659 -6.01 15.89 -18.33
CA ALA A 659 -5.55 14.60 -17.82
C ALA A 659 -4.42 14.70 -16.79
N ALA A 660 -3.50 15.64 -16.96
CA ALA A 660 -2.41 15.82 -15.99
C ALA A 660 -2.87 16.38 -14.65
N GLN A 661 -3.81 17.33 -14.64
CA GLN A 661 -4.39 17.86 -13.40
C GLN A 661 -5.16 16.75 -12.65
N TRP A 662 -5.86 15.88 -13.38
CA TRP A 662 -6.52 14.71 -12.80
C TRP A 662 -5.53 13.70 -12.20
N ALA A 663 -4.50 13.31 -12.96
CA ALA A 663 -3.47 12.39 -12.48
C ALA A 663 -2.75 12.94 -11.24
N ALA A 664 -2.52 14.25 -11.21
CA ALA A 664 -1.88 14.93 -10.10
C ALA A 664 -2.80 15.06 -8.88
N LEU A 665 -4.11 15.24 -9.07
CA LEU A 665 -5.08 15.19 -8.00
C LEU A 665 -5.10 13.80 -7.35
N VAL A 666 -5.13 12.74 -8.16
CA VAL A 666 -5.03 11.36 -7.67
C VAL A 666 -3.73 11.17 -6.89
N PHE A 667 -2.60 11.63 -7.43
CA PHE A 667 -1.32 11.58 -6.74
C PHE A 667 -1.36 12.31 -5.39
N VAL A 668 -1.86 13.55 -5.34
CA VAL A 668 -1.98 14.35 -4.10
C VAL A 668 -2.83 13.62 -3.07
N LEU A 669 -4.01 13.15 -3.47
CA LEU A 669 -4.96 12.51 -2.55
C LEU A 669 -4.38 11.21 -1.98
N LEU A 670 -3.80 10.35 -2.84
CA LEU A 670 -3.20 9.07 -2.43
C LEU A 670 -1.87 9.25 -1.67
N THR A 671 -1.14 10.32 -1.94
CA THR A 671 0.12 10.63 -1.24
C THR A 671 -0.07 11.60 -0.09
N SER A 672 -1.27 12.03 0.26
CA SER A 672 -1.47 12.91 1.42
C SER A 672 -1.08 12.22 2.75
N GLN A 673 -0.74 13.01 3.77
CA GLN A 673 -0.28 12.49 5.08
C GLN A 673 -1.40 11.83 5.91
N GLU A 674 -2.66 12.16 5.63
CA GLU A 674 -3.84 11.64 6.33
C GLU A 674 -4.46 10.49 5.54
N GLN A 675 -4.90 9.43 6.23
CA GLN A 675 -5.76 8.44 5.59
C GLN A 675 -7.03 9.15 5.11
N LEU A 676 -7.46 8.87 3.87
CA LEU A 676 -8.67 9.45 3.29
C LEU A 676 -9.90 8.87 4.01
N GLU A 677 -10.24 9.43 5.17
CA GLU A 677 -11.42 9.00 5.94
C GLU A 677 -12.70 9.25 5.15
N LEU A 678 -12.81 10.42 4.50
CA LEU A 678 -13.97 10.81 3.70
C LEU A 678 -13.56 11.34 2.33
N PHE A 679 -14.05 10.67 1.29
CA PHE A 679 -13.95 11.11 -0.10
C PHE A 679 -15.31 11.61 -0.60
N GLU A 680 -15.36 12.85 -1.11
CA GLU A 680 -16.58 13.45 -1.66
C GLU A 680 -16.38 13.78 -3.15
N LEU A 681 -17.02 13.02 -4.04
CA LEU A 681 -16.79 13.15 -5.48
C LEU A 681 -17.20 14.55 -6.00
N LYS A 682 -18.32 15.09 -5.52
CA LYS A 682 -18.85 16.40 -5.92
C LYS A 682 -17.89 17.58 -5.74
N ARG A 683 -16.92 17.47 -4.79
CA ARG A 683 -15.85 18.47 -4.60
C ARG A 683 -14.96 18.58 -5.83
N PHE A 684 -14.85 17.50 -6.60
CA PHE A 684 -13.98 17.42 -7.77
C PHE A 684 -14.78 17.38 -9.07
N SER A 685 -15.80 16.53 -9.15
CA SER A 685 -16.59 16.34 -10.37
C SER A 685 -18.00 15.88 -10.05
N ARG A 686 -18.98 16.23 -10.90
CA ARG A 686 -20.34 15.67 -10.88
C ARG A 686 -20.61 14.84 -12.13
N LYS A 687 -19.58 14.22 -12.71
CA LYS A 687 -19.66 13.41 -13.93
C LYS A 687 -19.08 12.02 -13.69
N GLU A 688 -19.55 11.04 -14.47
CA GLU A 688 -19.03 9.67 -14.43
C GLU A 688 -17.53 9.59 -14.76
N GLU A 689 -17.03 10.44 -15.65
CA GLU A 689 -15.60 10.49 -15.98
C GLU A 689 -14.73 10.82 -14.75
N GLY A 690 -15.19 11.74 -13.89
CA GLY A 690 -14.50 12.08 -12.65
C GLY A 690 -14.43 10.89 -11.68
N LEU A 691 -15.52 10.13 -11.56
CA LEU A 691 -15.54 8.89 -10.79
C LEU A 691 -14.53 7.88 -11.33
N GLN A 692 -14.51 7.64 -12.65
CA GLN A 692 -13.57 6.70 -13.28
C GLN A 692 -12.11 7.07 -12.97
N ARG A 693 -11.76 8.36 -13.06
CA ARG A 693 -10.41 8.86 -12.78
C ARG A 693 -10.04 8.77 -11.30
N LEU A 694 -11.02 8.89 -10.40
CA LEU A 694 -10.84 8.86 -8.95
C LEU A 694 -11.10 7.48 -8.32
N LEU A 695 -11.33 6.43 -9.10
CA LEU A 695 -11.47 5.07 -8.56
C LEU A 695 -10.31 4.65 -7.63
N PRO A 696 -9.03 4.98 -7.91
CA PRO A 696 -7.94 4.66 -6.97
C PRO A 696 -8.13 5.33 -5.61
N VAL A 697 -8.59 6.59 -5.60
CA VAL A 697 -8.86 7.37 -4.39
C VAL A 697 -10.04 6.77 -3.63
N LEU A 698 -11.12 6.42 -4.33
CA LEU A 698 -12.29 5.77 -3.75
C LEU A 698 -11.91 4.44 -3.09
N LYS A 699 -11.05 3.63 -3.71
CA LYS A 699 -10.57 2.37 -3.13
C LYS A 699 -9.77 2.61 -1.84
N ALA A 700 -8.93 3.63 -1.82
CA ALA A 700 -8.13 4.01 -0.66
C ALA A 700 -8.91 4.73 0.45
N SER A 701 -10.19 5.05 0.23
CA SER A 701 -11.01 5.81 1.18
C SER A 701 -11.87 4.91 2.05
N ARG A 702 -12.09 5.31 3.30
CA ARG A 702 -12.96 4.56 4.22
C ARG A 702 -14.43 4.84 3.99
N SER A 703 -14.78 6.09 3.70
CA SER A 703 -16.14 6.53 3.36
C SER A 703 -16.13 7.32 2.06
N ALA A 704 -17.10 7.07 1.19
CA ALA A 704 -17.27 7.78 -0.08
C ALA A 704 -18.70 8.35 -0.21
N ARG A 705 -18.80 9.65 -0.46
CA ARG A 705 -20.04 10.35 -0.82
C ARG A 705 -20.03 10.66 -2.31
N LEU A 706 -20.83 9.91 -3.05
CA LEU A 706 -21.04 10.02 -4.49
C LEU A 706 -22.46 10.51 -4.81
N ASN A 707 -23.16 11.06 -3.81
CA ASN A 707 -24.52 11.53 -4.00
C ASN A 707 -24.57 12.77 -4.90
N ASP A 708 -25.64 12.91 -5.68
CA ASP A 708 -25.88 14.07 -6.55
C ASP A 708 -24.74 14.32 -7.58
N CYS A 709 -24.18 13.24 -8.15
CA CYS A 709 -23.02 13.26 -9.05
C CYS A 709 -23.34 12.87 -10.51
N ARG A 710 -24.61 12.98 -10.91
CA ARG A 710 -25.12 12.61 -12.26
C ARG A 710 -24.66 11.21 -12.72
N LEU A 711 -24.55 10.28 -11.77
CA LEU A 711 -24.15 8.91 -12.03
C LEU A 711 -25.33 8.12 -12.59
N THR A 712 -25.05 7.21 -13.51
CA THR A 712 -26.04 6.29 -14.11
C THR A 712 -25.63 4.83 -13.91
N ALA A 713 -26.42 3.89 -14.41
CA ALA A 713 -26.10 2.46 -14.37
C ALA A 713 -24.69 2.12 -14.90
N ASN A 714 -24.16 2.90 -15.86
CA ASN A 714 -22.88 2.63 -16.50
C ASN A 714 -21.68 2.66 -15.53
N CYS A 715 -21.72 3.49 -14.48
CA CYS A 715 -20.62 3.56 -13.53
C CYS A 715 -20.62 2.40 -12.52
N CYS A 716 -21.73 1.65 -12.41
CA CYS A 716 -21.90 0.61 -11.40
C CYS A 716 -21.00 -0.61 -11.65
N GLU A 717 -20.57 -0.87 -12.88
CA GLU A 717 -19.55 -1.89 -13.17
C GLU A 717 -18.20 -1.52 -12.54
N SER A 718 -17.77 -0.28 -12.71
CA SER A 718 -16.54 0.23 -12.09
C SER A 718 -16.63 0.30 -10.57
N LEU A 719 -17.79 0.69 -10.02
CA LEU A 719 -18.03 0.67 -8.58
C LEU A 719 -18.05 -0.76 -8.03
N SER A 720 -18.68 -1.70 -8.74
CA SER A 720 -18.67 -3.13 -8.40
C SER A 720 -17.25 -3.67 -8.36
N SER A 721 -16.43 -3.37 -9.38
CA SER A 721 -14.99 -3.70 -9.40
C SER A 721 -14.23 -3.04 -8.25
N ALA A 722 -14.60 -1.81 -7.88
CA ALA A 722 -13.96 -1.11 -6.76
C ALA A 722 -14.26 -1.76 -5.42
N VAL A 723 -15.53 -2.01 -5.09
CA VAL A 723 -15.95 -2.60 -3.81
C VAL A 723 -15.61 -4.08 -3.69
N SER A 724 -15.46 -4.79 -4.81
CA SER A 724 -15.02 -6.19 -4.83
C SER A 724 -13.50 -6.35 -4.84
N SER A 725 -12.75 -5.26 -5.02
CA SER A 725 -11.30 -5.28 -4.97
C SER A 725 -10.84 -5.62 -3.56
N ALA A 726 -9.90 -6.56 -3.45
CA ALA A 726 -9.18 -6.78 -2.20
C ALA A 726 -8.63 -5.46 -1.65
N SER A 727 -8.26 -4.53 -2.54
CA SER A 727 -7.65 -3.21 -2.27
C SER A 727 -8.55 -2.11 -1.78
N SER A 728 -9.83 -2.37 -1.56
CA SER A 728 -10.74 -1.35 -1.07
C SER A 728 -10.82 -1.36 0.46
N ASP A 729 -10.62 -0.20 1.06
CA ASP A 729 -10.89 0.09 2.47
C ASP A 729 -12.30 0.66 2.70
N LEU A 730 -13.11 0.72 1.64
CA LEU A 730 -14.42 1.37 1.64
C LEU A 730 -15.42 0.59 2.51
N CYS A 731 -15.85 1.26 3.59
CA CYS A 731 -16.84 0.79 4.54
C CYS A 731 -18.20 1.48 4.33
N ASP A 732 -18.21 2.73 3.85
CA ASP A 732 -19.42 3.52 3.72
C ASP A 732 -19.53 4.12 2.32
N LEU A 733 -20.65 3.86 1.63
CA LEU A 733 -20.87 4.34 0.27
C LEU A 733 -22.26 4.98 0.16
N ASN A 734 -22.27 6.27 -0.14
CA ASN A 734 -23.49 7.01 -0.42
C ASN A 734 -23.62 7.30 -1.92
N LEU A 735 -24.64 6.71 -2.54
CA LEU A 735 -24.95 6.83 -3.97
C LEU A 735 -26.27 7.57 -4.22
N SER A 736 -26.86 8.19 -3.19
CA SER A 736 -28.17 8.81 -3.25
C SER A 736 -28.27 9.90 -4.33
N ASP A 737 -29.48 10.22 -4.79
CA ASP A 737 -29.72 11.31 -5.76
C ASP A 737 -29.01 11.08 -7.12
N ASN A 738 -28.90 9.83 -7.57
CA ASN A 738 -28.32 9.46 -8.87
C ASN A 738 -29.27 8.54 -9.65
N SER A 739 -29.28 8.62 -10.98
CA SER A 739 -30.18 7.83 -11.84
C SER A 739 -29.61 6.44 -12.15
N LEU A 740 -29.35 5.64 -11.11
CA LEU A 740 -28.77 4.29 -11.25
C LEU A 740 -29.76 3.28 -11.83
N HIS A 741 -31.04 3.39 -11.44
CA HIS A 741 -32.10 2.44 -11.76
C HIS A 741 -31.76 0.99 -11.35
N ASP A 742 -32.67 0.05 -11.63
CA ASP A 742 -32.49 -1.35 -11.26
C ASP A 742 -31.25 -1.98 -11.87
N ALA A 743 -30.94 -1.64 -13.13
CA ALA A 743 -29.78 -2.20 -13.85
C ALA A 743 -28.45 -1.84 -13.19
N GLY A 744 -28.30 -0.61 -12.68
CA GLY A 744 -27.10 -0.19 -11.96
C GLY A 744 -26.91 -0.96 -10.66
N VAL A 745 -27.99 -1.12 -9.87
CA VAL A 745 -27.94 -1.87 -8.61
C VAL A 745 -27.69 -3.36 -8.84
N GLU A 746 -28.24 -3.94 -9.90
CA GLU A 746 -27.96 -5.33 -10.31
C GLU A 746 -26.45 -5.54 -10.55
N LEU A 747 -25.79 -4.63 -11.26
CA LEU A 747 -24.34 -4.65 -11.46
C LEU A 747 -23.57 -4.46 -10.14
N LEU A 748 -23.97 -3.51 -9.31
CA LEU A 748 -23.32 -3.24 -8.02
C LEU A 748 -23.40 -4.45 -7.07
N CYS A 749 -24.52 -5.17 -7.06
CA CYS A 749 -24.73 -6.34 -6.21
C CYS A 749 -23.70 -7.44 -6.47
N THR A 750 -23.23 -7.61 -7.71
CA THR A 750 -22.18 -8.60 -8.03
C THR A 750 -20.89 -8.35 -7.23
N GLY A 751 -20.53 -7.08 -7.04
CA GLY A 751 -19.35 -6.69 -6.29
C GLY A 751 -19.55 -6.77 -4.78
N LEU A 752 -20.75 -6.40 -4.30
CA LEU A 752 -21.12 -6.49 -2.88
C LEU A 752 -21.14 -7.93 -2.35
N GLN A 753 -21.34 -8.92 -3.22
CA GLN A 753 -21.28 -10.34 -2.87
C GLN A 753 -19.85 -10.89 -2.75
N SER A 754 -18.84 -10.14 -3.22
CA SER A 754 -17.44 -10.55 -3.15
C SER A 754 -16.99 -10.79 -1.70
N PRO A 755 -16.20 -11.83 -1.42
CA PRO A 755 -15.57 -12.04 -0.10
C PRO A 755 -14.62 -10.91 0.30
N HIS A 756 -14.24 -10.05 -0.64
CA HIS A 756 -13.36 -8.91 -0.42
C HIS A 756 -14.13 -7.61 -0.12
N CYS A 757 -15.46 -7.59 -0.27
CA CYS A 757 -16.25 -6.40 0.01
C CYS A 757 -16.34 -6.14 1.52
N ARG A 758 -15.94 -4.94 1.94
CA ARG A 758 -15.94 -4.49 3.35
C ARG A 758 -17.09 -3.54 3.69
N LEU A 759 -17.96 -3.28 2.72
CA LEU A 759 -18.99 -2.27 2.83
C LEU A 759 -19.98 -2.63 3.95
N LYS A 760 -20.15 -1.70 4.89
CA LYS A 760 -21.08 -1.76 6.02
C LYS A 760 -22.30 -0.90 5.79
N THR A 761 -22.12 0.27 5.17
CA THR A 761 -23.21 1.22 4.92
C THR A 761 -23.37 1.45 3.43
N LEU A 762 -24.58 1.22 2.93
CA LEU A 762 -24.96 1.55 1.56
C LEU A 762 -26.23 2.39 1.56
N THR A 763 -26.15 3.60 1.00
CA THR A 763 -27.32 4.46 0.83
C THR A 763 -27.61 4.68 -0.65
N LEU A 764 -28.85 4.37 -1.05
CA LEU A 764 -29.37 4.39 -2.42
C LEU A 764 -30.67 5.20 -2.51
N ASN A 765 -30.77 6.27 -1.72
CA ASN A 765 -31.97 7.09 -1.64
C ASN A 765 -32.20 7.84 -2.97
N ARG A 766 -33.45 7.90 -3.47
CA ARG A 766 -33.79 8.53 -4.76
C ARG A 766 -32.92 8.06 -5.93
N CYS A 767 -32.74 6.75 -6.06
CA CYS A 767 -31.96 6.15 -7.16
C CYS A 767 -32.80 5.65 -8.34
N GLY A 768 -34.13 5.83 -8.27
CA GLY A 768 -35.08 5.35 -9.28
C GLY A 768 -35.19 3.83 -9.29
N LEU A 769 -35.11 3.20 -8.10
CA LEU A 769 -35.18 1.76 -7.92
C LEU A 769 -36.63 1.28 -7.83
N THR A 770 -36.86 0.07 -8.31
CA THR A 770 -38.14 -0.64 -8.22
C THR A 770 -37.96 -1.97 -7.47
N GLN A 771 -39.03 -2.76 -7.35
CA GLN A 771 -38.99 -4.12 -6.81
C GLN A 771 -37.94 -5.04 -7.46
N ARG A 772 -37.52 -4.75 -8.71
CA ARG A 772 -36.54 -5.58 -9.42
C ARG A 772 -35.15 -5.53 -8.78
N SER A 773 -34.73 -4.37 -8.28
CA SER A 773 -33.45 -4.19 -7.56
C SER A 773 -33.35 -5.08 -6.30
N CYS A 774 -34.49 -5.39 -5.68
CA CYS A 774 -34.56 -6.17 -4.44
C CYS A 774 -34.08 -7.62 -4.60
N VAL A 775 -34.09 -8.19 -5.81
CA VAL A 775 -33.57 -9.56 -6.06
C VAL A 775 -32.06 -9.62 -5.78
N GLY A 776 -31.31 -8.67 -6.32
CA GLY A 776 -29.86 -8.57 -6.10
C GLY A 776 -29.53 -8.26 -4.65
N LEU A 777 -30.23 -7.29 -4.06
CA LEU A 777 -30.04 -6.89 -2.67
C LEU A 777 -30.37 -8.02 -1.69
N ALA A 778 -31.46 -8.77 -1.89
CA ALA A 778 -31.78 -9.94 -1.07
C ALA A 778 -30.68 -11.01 -1.15
N SER A 779 -30.07 -11.17 -2.33
CA SER A 779 -28.94 -12.09 -2.52
C SER A 779 -27.68 -11.60 -1.81
N VAL A 780 -27.43 -10.29 -1.75
CA VAL A 780 -26.34 -9.69 -0.94
C VAL A 780 -26.58 -9.94 0.55
N LEU A 781 -27.79 -9.68 1.05
CA LEU A 781 -28.16 -9.89 2.45
C LEU A 781 -28.08 -11.36 2.88
N SER A 782 -28.32 -12.29 1.94
CA SER A 782 -28.20 -13.73 2.16
C SER A 782 -26.76 -14.25 2.14
N SER A 783 -25.80 -13.45 1.68
CA SER A 783 -24.44 -13.92 1.46
C SER A 783 -23.62 -13.93 2.76
N PRO A 784 -22.92 -15.03 3.10
CA PRO A 784 -22.07 -15.08 4.29
C PRO A 784 -20.85 -14.13 4.20
N SER A 785 -20.46 -13.74 2.99
CA SER A 785 -19.38 -12.77 2.74
C SER A 785 -19.80 -11.32 2.98
N SER A 786 -21.09 -11.01 3.06
CA SER A 786 -21.57 -9.64 3.20
C SER A 786 -21.23 -9.08 4.58
N HIS A 787 -20.81 -7.82 4.61
CA HIS A 787 -20.55 -7.04 5.82
C HIS A 787 -21.59 -5.93 6.03
N LEU A 788 -22.63 -5.89 5.20
CA LEU A 788 -23.61 -4.82 5.20
C LEU A 788 -24.43 -4.82 6.49
N GLN A 789 -24.36 -3.70 7.21
CA GLN A 789 -25.05 -3.42 8.47
C GLN A 789 -26.13 -2.37 8.30
N GLU A 790 -25.96 -1.42 7.38
CA GLU A 790 -26.93 -0.36 7.12
C GLU A 790 -27.30 -0.30 5.64
N LEU A 791 -28.60 -0.32 5.37
CA LEU A 791 -29.14 -0.18 4.02
C LEU A 791 -30.27 0.86 4.03
N ASP A 792 -30.08 1.93 3.27
CA ASP A 792 -31.09 2.96 3.05
C ASP A 792 -31.57 2.92 1.60
N LEU A 793 -32.82 2.52 1.41
CA LEU A 793 -33.51 2.47 0.12
C LEU A 793 -34.60 3.53 0.02
N SER A 794 -34.63 4.49 0.94
CA SER A 794 -35.74 5.43 1.06
C SER A 794 -35.99 6.19 -0.24
N ASP A 795 -37.25 6.58 -0.47
CA ASP A 795 -37.67 7.38 -1.62
C ASP A 795 -37.39 6.70 -2.98
N ASN A 796 -37.64 5.39 -3.03
CA ASN A 796 -37.67 4.56 -4.25
C ASN A 796 -39.00 3.80 -4.33
N ASP A 797 -39.41 3.36 -5.52
CA ASP A 797 -40.71 2.69 -5.71
C ASP A 797 -40.58 1.16 -5.48
N ILE A 798 -40.16 0.77 -4.27
CA ILE A 798 -39.89 -0.63 -3.90
C ILE A 798 -41.18 -1.46 -3.81
N GLU A 799 -42.25 -0.86 -3.29
CA GLU A 799 -43.57 -1.47 -3.09
C GLU A 799 -43.55 -2.74 -2.19
N ASP A 800 -44.73 -3.29 -1.88
CA ASP A 800 -44.86 -4.52 -1.10
C ASP A 800 -44.13 -5.72 -1.73
N SER A 801 -44.09 -5.77 -3.07
CA SER A 801 -43.45 -6.86 -3.80
C SER A 801 -41.92 -6.83 -3.68
N GLY A 802 -41.31 -5.65 -3.68
CA GLY A 802 -39.88 -5.49 -3.40
C GLY A 802 -39.55 -5.79 -1.94
N VAL A 803 -40.40 -5.35 -1.01
CA VAL A 803 -40.29 -5.69 0.42
C VAL A 803 -40.34 -7.20 0.62
N GLN A 804 -41.24 -7.92 -0.06
CA GLN A 804 -41.31 -9.38 -0.03
C GLN A 804 -39.98 -10.03 -0.46
N LEU A 805 -39.36 -9.53 -1.52
CA LEU A 805 -38.07 -10.03 -2.02
C LEU A 805 -36.94 -9.76 -1.03
N LEU A 806 -36.84 -8.54 -0.49
CA LEU A 806 -35.84 -8.19 0.54
C LEU A 806 -35.99 -9.07 1.78
N CYS A 807 -37.23 -9.34 2.19
CA CYS A 807 -37.54 -10.20 3.34
C CYS A 807 -37.00 -11.63 3.17
N ALA A 808 -36.87 -12.15 1.94
CA ALA A 808 -36.24 -13.44 1.72
C ALA A 808 -34.76 -13.44 2.15
N GLY A 809 -34.06 -12.31 1.96
CA GLY A 809 -32.69 -12.12 2.42
C GLY A 809 -32.57 -11.90 3.92
N LEU A 810 -33.47 -11.09 4.51
CA LEU A 810 -33.51 -10.83 5.96
C LEU A 810 -33.73 -12.10 6.80
N ARG A 811 -34.50 -13.05 6.28
CA ARG A 811 -34.75 -14.36 6.92
C ARG A 811 -33.50 -15.25 6.99
N ASN A 812 -32.45 -14.94 6.23
CA ASN A 812 -31.26 -15.76 6.19
C ASN A 812 -30.40 -15.53 7.45
N VAL A 813 -30.01 -16.62 8.12
CA VAL A 813 -29.16 -16.61 9.32
C VAL A 813 -27.82 -15.89 9.15
N SER A 814 -27.36 -15.69 7.91
CA SER A 814 -26.12 -14.99 7.59
C SER A 814 -26.27 -13.47 7.49
N CYS A 815 -27.50 -12.96 7.53
CA CYS A 815 -27.79 -11.54 7.42
C CYS A 815 -27.30 -10.79 8.67
N LYS A 816 -26.53 -9.71 8.47
CA LYS A 816 -25.93 -8.87 9.53
C LYS A 816 -26.54 -7.48 9.60
N LEU A 817 -27.66 -7.26 8.91
CA LEU A 817 -28.26 -5.93 8.77
C LEU A 817 -28.82 -5.45 10.12
N GLU A 818 -28.35 -4.29 10.57
CA GLU A 818 -28.76 -3.62 11.79
C GLU A 818 -29.74 -2.47 11.51
N ILE A 819 -29.63 -1.80 10.37
CA ILE A 819 -30.47 -0.67 10.01
C ILE A 819 -31.05 -0.86 8.62
N LEU A 820 -32.39 -0.81 8.54
CA LEU A 820 -33.12 -0.82 7.28
C LEU A 820 -34.03 0.40 7.21
N ARG A 821 -33.84 1.23 6.18
CA ARG A 821 -34.72 2.38 5.92
C ARG A 821 -35.46 2.18 4.60
N LEU A 822 -36.79 2.19 4.70
CA LEU A 822 -37.76 2.03 3.62
C LEU A 822 -38.77 3.18 3.65
N SER A 823 -38.33 4.37 4.05
CA SER A 823 -39.20 5.54 4.06
C SER A 823 -39.58 5.92 2.63
N PHE A 824 -40.80 6.40 2.38
CA PHE A 824 -41.26 6.78 1.03
C PHE A 824 -41.17 5.67 -0.02
N CYS A 825 -41.36 4.40 0.38
CA CYS A 825 -41.16 3.23 -0.47
C CYS A 825 -42.46 2.59 -1.01
N CYS A 826 -43.59 3.26 -0.86
CA CYS A 826 -44.92 2.74 -1.22
C CYS A 826 -45.28 1.42 -0.51
N VAL A 827 -44.89 1.28 0.76
CA VAL A 827 -45.17 0.09 1.57
C VAL A 827 -46.59 0.17 2.14
N THR A 828 -47.35 -0.92 2.04
CA THR A 828 -48.68 -1.07 2.61
C THR A 828 -48.70 -2.07 3.77
N GLU A 829 -49.89 -2.29 4.33
CA GLU A 829 -50.17 -3.40 5.26
C GLU A 829 -49.64 -4.75 4.76
N LYS A 830 -49.69 -5.03 3.45
CA LYS A 830 -49.16 -6.29 2.89
C LYS A 830 -47.64 -6.39 3.05
N GLY A 831 -46.91 -5.31 2.82
CA GLY A 831 -45.48 -5.23 3.07
C GLY A 831 -45.14 -5.46 4.54
N CYS A 832 -45.94 -4.90 5.46
CA CYS A 832 -45.84 -5.12 6.90
C CYS A 832 -45.95 -6.62 7.26
N VAL A 833 -46.84 -7.37 6.61
CA VAL A 833 -46.97 -8.82 6.83
C VAL A 833 -45.67 -9.56 6.47
N PHE A 834 -45.03 -9.20 5.37
CA PHE A 834 -43.75 -9.82 4.97
C PHE A 834 -42.63 -9.48 5.95
N LEU A 835 -42.53 -8.20 6.36
CA LEU A 835 -41.54 -7.73 7.33
C LEU A 835 -41.72 -8.41 8.69
N ALA A 836 -42.95 -8.43 9.22
CA ALA A 836 -43.28 -9.10 10.48
C ALA A 836 -42.85 -10.57 10.46
N SER A 837 -43.16 -11.28 9.37
CA SER A 837 -42.72 -12.67 9.20
C SER A 837 -41.19 -12.82 9.12
N ALA A 838 -40.49 -11.90 8.44
CA ALA A 838 -39.04 -11.96 8.32
C ALA A 838 -38.33 -11.73 9.66
N VAL A 839 -38.76 -10.71 10.40
CA VAL A 839 -38.24 -10.37 11.72
C VAL A 839 -38.45 -11.52 12.70
N LYS A 840 -39.65 -12.13 12.77
CA LYS A 840 -39.90 -13.30 13.63
C LYS A 840 -39.00 -14.51 13.32
N SER A 841 -38.60 -14.67 12.05
CA SER A 841 -37.87 -15.86 11.59
C SER A 841 -36.37 -15.80 11.87
N ASN A 842 -35.78 -14.60 11.92
CA ASN A 842 -34.35 -14.41 12.18
C ASN A 842 -34.09 -13.08 12.92
N PRO A 843 -34.17 -13.05 14.26
CA PRO A 843 -34.45 -11.80 14.95
C PRO A 843 -33.28 -11.06 15.64
N SER A 844 -31.99 -11.41 15.52
CA SER A 844 -31.03 -10.93 16.55
C SER A 844 -30.24 -9.64 16.29
N HIS A 845 -30.41 -8.93 15.17
CA HIS A 845 -29.49 -7.81 14.84
C HIS A 845 -30.14 -6.48 14.41
N LEU A 846 -31.43 -6.44 14.03
CA LEU A 846 -32.05 -5.20 13.57
C LEU A 846 -32.23 -4.23 14.75
N ARG A 847 -31.66 -3.04 14.65
CA ARG A 847 -31.69 -1.96 15.65
C ARG A 847 -32.50 -0.76 15.21
N GLU A 848 -32.70 -0.55 13.91
CA GLU A 848 -33.58 0.49 13.40
C GLU A 848 -34.33 -0.01 12.15
N LEU A 849 -35.65 0.19 12.14
CA LEU A 849 -36.52 -0.02 10.99
C LEU A 849 -37.31 1.27 10.76
N ASP A 850 -37.07 1.92 9.63
CA ASP A 850 -37.79 3.14 9.24
C ASP A 850 -38.79 2.83 8.12
N LEU A 851 -40.07 2.95 8.44
CA LEU A 851 -41.21 2.80 7.54
C LEU A 851 -42.01 4.12 7.43
N SER A 852 -41.45 5.24 7.88
CA SER A 852 -42.14 6.54 7.86
C SER A 852 -42.49 6.94 6.42
N TYR A 853 -43.54 7.74 6.22
CA TYR A 853 -43.98 8.21 4.91
C TYR A 853 -44.37 7.07 3.96
N ASN A 854 -45.20 6.15 4.45
CA ASN A 854 -45.79 5.03 3.69
C ASN A 854 -47.30 4.97 3.96
N HIS A 855 -47.98 3.86 3.64
CA HIS A 855 -49.39 3.66 4.01
C HIS A 855 -49.61 2.30 4.66
N LEU A 856 -49.11 2.15 5.89
CA LEU A 856 -49.06 0.87 6.59
C LEU A 856 -50.45 0.35 7.04
N GLY A 857 -51.51 1.15 6.90
CA GLY A 857 -52.86 0.82 7.35
C GLY A 857 -53.02 0.82 8.89
N GLU A 858 -54.22 0.50 9.38
CA GLU A 858 -54.52 0.48 10.82
C GLU A 858 -53.81 -0.67 11.57
N SER A 859 -53.56 -1.77 10.87
CA SER A 859 -53.03 -3.03 11.41
C SER A 859 -51.54 -3.24 11.16
N GLY A 860 -50.93 -2.55 10.19
CA GLY A 860 -49.53 -2.77 9.83
C GLY A 860 -48.53 -2.39 10.92
N VAL A 861 -48.75 -1.25 11.59
CA VAL A 861 -47.88 -0.80 12.71
C VAL A 861 -47.96 -1.76 13.91
N PRO A 862 -49.15 -2.12 14.44
CA PRO A 862 -49.27 -3.13 15.48
C PRO A 862 -48.59 -4.46 15.11
N LEU A 863 -48.79 -4.94 13.87
CA LEU A 863 -48.24 -6.21 13.40
C LEU A 863 -46.71 -6.24 13.40
N VAL A 864 -46.06 -5.17 12.94
CA VAL A 864 -44.59 -5.07 12.92
C VAL A 864 -44.04 -4.87 14.34
N SER A 865 -44.71 -4.09 15.18
CA SER A 865 -44.30 -3.88 16.58
C SER A 865 -44.33 -5.17 17.38
N GLU A 866 -45.44 -5.92 17.32
CA GLU A 866 -45.57 -7.23 17.98
C GLU A 866 -44.54 -8.24 17.45
N ALA A 867 -44.25 -8.21 16.14
CA ALA A 867 -43.23 -9.07 15.55
C ALA A 867 -41.80 -8.76 16.00
N LEU A 868 -41.48 -7.47 16.21
CA LEU A 868 -40.19 -7.05 16.77
C LEU A 868 -40.06 -7.50 18.23
N GLU A 869 -41.12 -7.36 19.04
CA GLU A 869 -41.14 -7.85 20.42
C GLU A 869 -40.96 -9.38 20.48
N GLU A 870 -41.77 -10.14 19.73
CA GLU A 870 -41.70 -11.61 19.70
C GLU A 870 -40.36 -12.14 19.17
N GLY A 871 -39.72 -11.42 18.25
CA GLY A 871 -38.40 -11.78 17.74
C GLY A 871 -37.29 -11.65 18.80
N GLY A 872 -37.44 -10.81 19.81
CA GLY A 872 -36.31 -10.40 20.66
C GLY A 872 -35.52 -9.21 20.09
N CYS A 873 -36.18 -8.40 19.26
CA CYS A 873 -35.75 -7.10 18.75
C CYS A 873 -36.21 -5.95 19.68
N GLU A 874 -36.23 -6.17 21.00
CA GLU A 874 -36.86 -5.25 21.98
C GLU A 874 -36.28 -3.81 21.98
N PHE A 875 -35.06 -3.63 21.46
CA PHE A 875 -34.40 -2.33 21.34
C PHE A 875 -34.43 -1.73 19.94
N THR A 876 -35.18 -2.32 19.01
CA THR A 876 -35.29 -1.79 17.64
C THR A 876 -36.09 -0.50 17.65
N LYS A 877 -35.48 0.58 17.16
CA LYS A 877 -36.17 1.83 16.90
C LYS A 877 -37.05 1.69 15.64
N LEU A 878 -38.34 1.52 15.84
CA LEU A 878 -39.34 1.55 14.77
C LEU A 878 -39.80 3.00 14.52
N ARG A 879 -39.64 3.49 13.29
CA ARG A 879 -40.16 4.80 12.86
C ARG A 879 -41.28 4.59 11.85
N VAL A 880 -42.42 5.22 12.08
CA VAL A 880 -43.67 5.05 11.30
C VAL A 880 -44.41 6.37 11.16
N ASP A 881 -43.69 7.49 11.19
CA ASP A 881 -44.33 8.82 11.11
C ASP A 881 -44.95 8.99 9.71
N HIS A 882 -46.09 9.69 9.61
CA HIS A 882 -46.76 10.01 8.33
C HIS A 882 -47.21 8.77 7.51
N ASN A 883 -48.31 8.11 7.92
CA ASN A 883 -48.86 6.90 7.28
C ASN A 883 -50.09 7.15 6.37
N GLU A 884 -50.16 8.31 5.74
CA GLU A 884 -51.30 8.71 4.91
C GLU A 884 -51.30 8.05 3.52
N GLU A 885 -52.49 7.84 2.94
CA GLU A 885 -52.67 7.25 1.60
C GLU A 885 -51.95 8.04 0.49
N CYS A 886 -51.71 9.34 0.69
CA CYS A 886 -51.02 10.19 -0.28
C CYS A 886 -49.59 9.72 -0.59
N TRP A 887 -48.95 8.95 0.30
CA TRP A 887 -47.60 8.40 0.12
C TRP A 887 -47.54 7.15 -0.77
N LEU A 888 -48.69 6.60 -1.20
CA LEU A 888 -48.75 5.50 -2.17
C LEU A 888 -48.56 5.94 -3.62
N LYS A 889 -48.56 7.25 -3.88
CA LYS A 889 -48.35 7.77 -5.23
C LYS A 889 -46.89 7.55 -5.62
N PRO A 890 -46.59 6.94 -6.78
CA PRO A 890 -45.21 6.63 -7.16
C PRO A 890 -44.41 7.89 -7.50
N GLY A 891 -43.09 7.82 -7.31
CA GLY A 891 -42.16 8.89 -7.66
C GLY A 891 -42.45 10.22 -6.95
N LEU A 892 -42.27 11.35 -7.66
CA LEU A 892 -42.43 12.69 -7.06
C LEU A 892 -43.90 13.06 -6.77
N SER A 893 -44.86 12.32 -7.33
CA SER A 893 -46.28 12.63 -7.21
C SER A 893 -46.85 12.45 -5.80
N LYS A 894 -46.16 11.72 -4.91
CA LYS A 894 -46.48 11.65 -3.46
C LYS A 894 -46.31 12.98 -2.74
N TYR A 895 -45.47 13.87 -3.27
CA TYR A 895 -45.28 15.21 -2.73
C TYR A 895 -46.27 16.23 -3.32
N ALA A 896 -47.30 15.78 -4.06
CA ALA A 896 -48.28 16.64 -4.71
C ALA A 896 -48.89 17.65 -3.74
N CYS A 897 -48.76 18.94 -4.04
CA CYS A 897 -49.35 20.02 -3.24
C CYS A 897 -50.49 20.72 -4.00
N GLU A 898 -51.48 21.19 -3.23
CA GLU A 898 -52.54 22.05 -3.77
C GLU A 898 -52.11 23.51 -3.68
N LEU A 899 -52.20 24.20 -4.82
CA LEU A 899 -51.76 25.58 -4.99
C LEU A 899 -52.93 26.48 -5.40
N THR A 900 -53.03 27.65 -4.79
CA THR A 900 -54.06 28.66 -5.08
C THR A 900 -53.45 29.99 -5.47
N VAL A 901 -53.85 30.54 -6.61
CA VAL A 901 -53.35 31.83 -7.11
C VAL A 901 -53.72 32.97 -6.16
N ASP A 902 -52.76 33.82 -5.83
CA ASP A 902 -52.97 35.03 -5.03
C ASP A 902 -53.41 36.20 -5.93
N LEU A 903 -54.71 36.46 -5.97
CA LEU A 903 -55.34 37.56 -6.70
C LEU A 903 -54.81 38.95 -6.29
N ASN A 904 -54.23 39.10 -5.10
CA ASN A 904 -53.65 40.38 -4.66
C ASN A 904 -52.30 40.66 -5.34
N THR A 905 -51.62 39.63 -5.86
CA THR A 905 -50.36 39.77 -6.57
C THR A 905 -50.52 39.91 -8.08
N ALA A 906 -51.65 39.41 -8.63
CA ALA A 906 -51.87 39.28 -10.07
C ALA A 906 -51.78 40.62 -10.83
N HIS A 907 -50.97 40.67 -11.88
CA HIS A 907 -50.97 41.83 -12.78
C HIS A 907 -52.35 42.05 -13.43
N LYS A 908 -52.76 43.31 -13.64
CA LYS A 908 -54.11 43.64 -14.15
C LYS A 908 -54.41 43.06 -15.53
N LEU A 909 -53.41 42.81 -16.36
CA LEU A 909 -53.59 42.15 -17.67
C LEU A 909 -53.77 40.61 -17.59
N LEU A 910 -53.69 39.99 -16.41
CA LEU A 910 -53.84 38.55 -16.27
C LEU A 910 -55.29 38.15 -16.01
N ILE A 911 -55.85 37.33 -16.89
CA ILE A 911 -57.16 36.70 -16.71
C ILE A 911 -56.96 35.41 -15.92
N ILE A 912 -57.56 35.32 -14.74
CA ILE A 912 -57.52 34.13 -13.89
C ILE A 912 -58.85 33.38 -14.06
N SER A 913 -58.76 32.12 -14.46
CA SER A 913 -59.91 31.28 -14.82
C SER A 913 -59.75 29.86 -14.28
N ASP A 914 -60.73 28.99 -14.54
CA ASP A 914 -60.72 27.58 -14.15
C ASP A 914 -60.50 27.37 -12.64
N GLY A 915 -61.33 28.04 -11.82
CA GLY A 915 -61.24 27.94 -10.35
C GLY A 915 -59.91 28.47 -9.77
N ASN A 916 -59.36 29.54 -10.34
CA ASN A 916 -58.05 30.11 -9.98
C ASN A 916 -56.84 29.20 -10.28
N ARG A 917 -56.96 28.31 -11.27
CA ARG A 917 -55.88 27.40 -11.67
C ARG A 917 -55.22 27.74 -13.00
N ARG A 918 -55.88 28.55 -13.84
CA ARG A 918 -55.36 28.98 -15.15
C ARG A 918 -55.15 30.48 -15.21
N VAL A 919 -53.96 30.87 -15.66
CA VAL A 919 -53.53 32.26 -15.84
C VAL A 919 -53.28 32.51 -17.32
N THR A 920 -54.01 33.44 -17.91
CA THR A 920 -53.94 33.77 -19.34
C THR A 920 -53.64 35.25 -19.54
N GLN A 921 -52.79 35.57 -20.52
CA GLN A 921 -52.52 36.96 -20.88
C GLN A 921 -53.72 37.58 -21.63
N GLY A 922 -54.34 38.60 -21.04
CA GLY A 922 -55.44 39.37 -21.62
C GLY A 922 -54.97 40.65 -22.34
N ARG A 923 -55.91 41.29 -23.06
CA ARG A 923 -55.70 42.61 -23.70
C ARG A 923 -56.19 43.78 -22.87
N GLU A 924 -57.12 43.52 -21.95
CA GLU A 924 -57.79 44.53 -21.14
C GLU A 924 -57.45 44.32 -19.66
N GLU A 925 -57.36 45.43 -18.93
CA GLU A 925 -57.15 45.39 -17.49
C GLU A 925 -58.37 44.78 -16.80
N GLN A 926 -58.12 43.72 -16.04
CA GLN A 926 -59.09 43.08 -15.17
C GLN A 926 -59.41 43.99 -13.98
N PRO A 927 -60.66 43.96 -13.46
CA PRO A 927 -61.13 44.84 -12.40
C PRO A 927 -60.61 44.42 -11.01
N TYR A 928 -59.32 44.09 -10.90
CA TYR A 928 -58.70 43.75 -9.62
C TYR A 928 -58.44 45.02 -8.79
N PRO A 929 -58.80 45.02 -7.49
CA PRO A 929 -58.51 46.15 -6.60
C PRO A 929 -57.01 46.44 -6.52
N ASP A 930 -56.64 47.71 -6.39
CA ASP A 930 -55.24 48.07 -6.14
C ASP A 930 -54.74 47.46 -4.81
N HIS A 931 -53.51 46.95 -4.81
CA HIS A 931 -52.90 46.28 -3.66
C HIS A 931 -51.37 46.50 -3.67
N PRO A 932 -50.71 46.66 -2.50
CA PRO A 932 -49.27 46.84 -2.42
C PRO A 932 -48.48 45.69 -3.07
N ASP A 933 -48.92 44.45 -2.87
CA ASP A 933 -48.25 43.25 -3.40
C ASP A 933 -48.53 42.99 -4.91
N ARG A 934 -49.33 43.83 -5.58
CA ARG A 934 -49.72 43.64 -6.98
C ARG A 934 -48.57 43.96 -7.93
N PHE A 935 -48.27 43.07 -8.88
CA PHE A 935 -47.37 43.43 -9.97
C PHE A 935 -48.02 44.46 -10.90
N ASP A 936 -47.31 45.55 -11.22
CA ASP A 936 -47.86 46.68 -12.00
C ASP A 936 -47.31 46.80 -13.43
N TYR A 937 -46.14 46.23 -13.70
CA TYR A 937 -45.47 46.31 -14.99
C TYR A 937 -45.25 44.93 -15.61
N TRP A 938 -44.66 44.01 -14.85
CA TRP A 938 -44.40 42.65 -15.32
C TRP A 938 -45.62 41.75 -15.11
N THR A 939 -46.06 41.07 -16.17
CA THR A 939 -47.23 40.18 -16.20
C THR A 939 -46.99 38.88 -15.43
N GLN A 940 -47.04 38.98 -14.12
CA GLN A 940 -46.75 37.90 -13.16
C GLN A 940 -47.83 37.76 -12.11
N VAL A 941 -47.88 36.58 -11.49
CA VAL A 941 -48.71 36.30 -10.32
C VAL A 941 -48.03 35.26 -9.44
N LEU A 942 -48.20 35.37 -8.13
CA LEU A 942 -47.74 34.37 -7.17
C LEU A 942 -48.90 33.54 -6.62
N PHE A 943 -48.54 32.44 -5.99
CA PHE A 943 -49.43 31.59 -5.22
C PHE A 943 -49.42 31.97 -3.73
N GLN A 944 -50.56 31.75 -3.07
CA GLN A 944 -50.74 32.13 -1.66
C GLN A 944 -49.82 31.33 -0.73
N GLN A 945 -49.63 30.04 -1.03
CA GLN A 945 -48.85 29.11 -0.23
C GLN A 945 -47.35 29.46 -0.30
N GLY A 946 -46.73 29.65 0.87
CA GLY A 946 -45.28 29.64 1.03
C GLY A 946 -44.82 28.24 1.39
N LEU A 947 -44.07 27.60 0.49
CA LEU A 947 -43.65 26.22 0.60
C LEU A 947 -42.35 26.10 1.40
N THR A 948 -42.31 25.21 2.40
CA THR A 948 -41.17 24.97 3.31
C THR A 948 -40.82 23.50 3.49
N GLY A 949 -41.31 22.61 2.61
CA GLY A 949 -41.05 21.16 2.67
C GLY A 949 -40.86 20.57 1.28
N ARG A 950 -41.08 19.25 1.15
CA ARG A 950 -41.11 18.57 -0.15
C ARG A 950 -42.44 18.78 -0.84
N CYS A 951 -42.41 19.44 -1.99
CA CYS A 951 -43.60 19.81 -2.75
C CYS A 951 -43.43 19.47 -4.22
N TYR A 952 -44.50 18.97 -4.83
CA TYR A 952 -44.57 18.64 -6.25
C TYR A 952 -45.83 19.24 -6.86
N TRP A 953 -45.71 19.88 -8.02
CA TRP A 953 -46.86 20.31 -8.80
C TRP A 953 -46.55 20.28 -10.28
N GLU A 954 -47.59 20.12 -11.08
CA GLU A 954 -47.48 20.07 -12.53
C GLU A 954 -48.20 21.24 -13.16
N VAL A 955 -47.60 21.77 -14.22
CA VAL A 955 -48.09 22.91 -14.96
C VAL A 955 -48.12 22.59 -16.44
N GLU A 956 -49.22 22.95 -17.08
CA GLU A 956 -49.37 22.90 -18.52
C GLU A 956 -49.39 24.32 -19.04
N TRP A 957 -48.63 24.59 -20.10
CA TRP A 957 -48.53 25.92 -20.70
C TRP A 957 -48.91 25.88 -22.18
N GLU A 958 -49.40 26.99 -22.70
CA GLU A 958 -49.76 27.14 -24.12
C GLU A 958 -49.27 28.50 -24.63
N GLY A 959 -49.06 28.61 -25.93
CA GLY A 959 -48.63 29.85 -26.60
C GLY A 959 -47.13 29.91 -26.89
N ASN A 960 -46.61 31.13 -27.04
CA ASN A 960 -45.23 31.34 -27.49
C ASN A 960 -44.23 31.34 -26.33
N TRP A 961 -44.66 31.71 -25.13
CA TRP A 961 -43.76 31.90 -23.99
C TRP A 961 -44.48 31.79 -22.63
N ALA A 962 -43.90 31.03 -21.71
CA ALA A 962 -44.35 30.92 -20.32
C ALA A 962 -43.17 30.87 -19.34
N GLY A 963 -43.30 31.51 -18.18
CA GLY A 963 -42.36 31.43 -17.08
C GLY A 963 -42.98 30.74 -15.87
N ILE A 964 -42.29 29.74 -15.34
CA ILE A 964 -42.71 28.95 -14.18
C ILE A 964 -41.58 29.03 -13.16
N GLY A 965 -41.86 29.45 -11.93
CA GLY A 965 -40.80 29.58 -10.94
C GLY A 965 -41.30 29.67 -9.50
N VAL A 966 -40.36 29.93 -8.62
CA VAL A 966 -40.57 30.17 -7.19
C VAL A 966 -39.76 31.39 -6.74
N THR A 967 -40.23 32.07 -5.71
CA THR A 967 -39.58 33.27 -5.18
C THR A 967 -39.82 33.41 -3.69
N TYR A 968 -38.92 34.08 -2.97
CA TYR A 968 -39.27 34.62 -1.67
C TYR A 968 -40.35 35.69 -1.80
N ARG A 969 -41.09 35.91 -0.71
CA ARG A 969 -42.20 36.86 -0.67
C ARG A 969 -41.76 38.28 -0.98
N GLY A 970 -40.51 38.63 -0.61
CA GLY A 970 -39.90 39.95 -0.75
C GLY A 970 -39.47 40.37 -2.16
N ILE A 971 -39.83 39.63 -3.22
CA ILE A 971 -39.58 40.07 -4.60
C ILE A 971 -40.21 41.44 -4.86
N GLY A 972 -39.49 42.31 -5.59
CA GLY A 972 -39.98 43.62 -5.99
C GLY A 972 -41.29 43.50 -6.79
N ARG A 973 -42.25 44.40 -6.54
CA ARG A 973 -43.57 44.35 -7.16
C ARG A 973 -43.82 45.44 -8.19
N LYS A 974 -43.04 46.52 -8.13
CA LYS A 974 -43.36 47.78 -8.81
C LYS A 974 -42.24 48.22 -9.73
N GLY A 975 -42.59 48.57 -10.97
CA GLY A 975 -41.69 49.16 -11.95
C GLY A 975 -40.97 48.17 -12.88
N VAL A 976 -40.10 48.73 -13.72
CA VAL A 976 -39.49 48.04 -14.87
C VAL A 976 -38.19 47.30 -14.56
N ALA A 977 -37.71 47.39 -13.32
CA ALA A 977 -36.43 46.84 -12.93
C ALA A 977 -36.46 45.30 -12.90
N ASN A 978 -35.30 44.69 -13.15
CA ASN A 978 -35.13 43.23 -13.19
C ASN A 978 -35.33 42.58 -11.81
N ASP A 979 -35.20 43.34 -10.72
CA ASP A 979 -35.47 42.90 -9.35
C ASP A 979 -36.93 42.50 -9.14
N CYS A 980 -37.85 43.00 -9.97
CA CYS A 980 -39.27 42.68 -9.94
C CYS A 980 -39.65 41.46 -10.79
N VAL A 981 -38.66 40.81 -11.43
CA VAL A 981 -38.87 39.72 -12.38
C VAL A 981 -38.43 38.39 -11.79
N MET A 982 -39.34 37.42 -11.77
CA MET A 982 -39.05 36.06 -11.31
C MET A 982 -37.95 35.41 -12.18
N GLY A 983 -36.92 34.87 -11.52
CA GLY A 983 -35.71 34.30 -12.10
C GLY A 983 -34.58 35.31 -12.37
N TYR A 984 -34.84 36.62 -12.31
CA TYR A 984 -33.89 37.67 -12.73
C TYR A 984 -33.21 38.38 -11.56
N ASN A 985 -33.38 37.86 -10.35
CA ASN A 985 -32.81 38.41 -9.12
C ASN A 985 -32.27 37.28 -8.23
N GLY A 986 -31.62 37.64 -7.11
CA GLY A 986 -31.06 36.68 -6.17
C GLY A 986 -32.07 35.97 -5.25
N VAL A 987 -33.36 36.32 -5.33
CA VAL A 987 -34.42 35.79 -4.44
C VAL A 987 -35.47 34.96 -5.17
N SER A 988 -35.25 34.66 -6.45
CA SER A 988 -36.17 33.91 -7.28
C SER A 988 -35.46 33.00 -8.29
N TRP A 989 -36.14 31.92 -8.65
CA TRP A 989 -35.65 30.87 -9.55
C TRP A 989 -36.78 30.52 -10.51
N GLY A 990 -36.45 30.42 -11.80
CA GLY A 990 -37.49 30.19 -12.81
C GLY A 990 -37.01 29.37 -14.00
N LEU A 991 -37.96 28.73 -14.65
CA LEU A 991 -37.82 28.06 -15.93
C LEU A 991 -38.67 28.81 -16.96
N HIS A 992 -38.03 29.26 -18.03
CA HIS A 992 -38.69 29.80 -19.20
C HIS A 992 -38.94 28.69 -20.21
N CYS A 993 -40.17 28.63 -20.70
CA CYS A 993 -40.64 27.64 -21.66
C CYS A 993 -41.06 28.37 -22.94
N SER A 994 -40.63 27.85 -24.09
CA SER A 994 -40.99 28.36 -25.42
C SER A 994 -41.03 27.23 -26.45
N ALA A 995 -41.56 27.50 -27.64
CA ALA A 995 -41.54 26.54 -28.74
C ALA A 995 -40.11 26.07 -29.11
N HIS A 996 -39.10 26.89 -28.81
CA HIS A 996 -37.69 26.64 -29.13
C HIS A 996 -36.92 25.90 -28.04
N GLY A 997 -37.55 25.59 -26.89
CA GLY A 997 -36.93 24.85 -25.78
C GLY A 997 -37.09 25.53 -24.42
N TYR A 998 -36.29 25.08 -23.46
CA TYR A 998 -36.33 25.53 -22.06
C TYR A 998 -35.03 26.24 -21.66
N ALA A 999 -35.16 27.24 -20.80
CA ALA A 999 -34.01 27.92 -20.20
C ALA A 999 -34.26 28.22 -18.73
N ALA A 1000 -33.32 27.84 -17.86
CA ALA A 1000 -33.39 28.08 -16.43
C ALA A 1000 -32.72 29.42 -16.08
N TYR A 1001 -33.35 30.21 -15.22
CA TYR A 1001 -32.92 31.56 -14.84
C TYR A 1001 -32.80 31.72 -13.32
N HIS A 1002 -31.67 32.28 -12.89
CA HIS A 1002 -31.46 32.78 -11.54
C HIS A 1002 -30.45 33.93 -11.57
N ASN A 1003 -30.75 35.04 -10.89
CA ASN A 1003 -29.88 36.22 -10.81
C ASN A 1003 -29.33 36.67 -12.18
N ILE A 1004 -30.23 36.79 -13.17
CA ILE A 1004 -29.95 37.20 -14.57
C ILE A 1004 -29.16 36.17 -15.38
N LYS A 1005 -28.51 35.19 -14.73
CA LYS A 1005 -27.82 34.10 -15.43
C LYS A 1005 -28.83 33.11 -16.00
N SER A 1006 -28.62 32.73 -17.25
CA SER A 1006 -29.46 31.76 -17.95
C SER A 1006 -28.66 30.54 -18.38
N ILE A 1007 -29.22 29.35 -18.21
CA ILE A 1007 -28.67 28.10 -18.73
C ILE A 1007 -29.70 27.51 -19.70
N ALA A 1008 -29.31 27.40 -20.97
CA ALA A 1008 -30.13 26.72 -21.98
C ALA A 1008 -30.16 25.21 -21.69
N VAL A 1009 -31.35 24.63 -21.66
CA VAL A 1009 -31.54 23.21 -21.39
C VAL A 1009 -31.55 22.44 -22.71
N SER A 1010 -30.58 21.53 -22.87
CA SER A 1010 -30.37 20.71 -24.07
C SER A 1010 -31.35 19.52 -24.15
N VAL A 1011 -32.65 19.80 -24.17
CA VAL A 1011 -33.71 18.80 -24.38
C VAL A 1011 -34.57 19.22 -25.59
N PRO A 1012 -34.74 18.38 -26.63
CA PRO A 1012 -35.54 18.71 -27.81
C PRO A 1012 -37.00 19.01 -27.42
N SER A 1013 -37.56 20.06 -28.03
CA SER A 1013 -38.99 20.40 -27.92
C SER A 1013 -39.82 19.27 -28.55
N SER A 1014 -40.31 18.35 -27.72
CA SER A 1014 -41.43 17.47 -28.05
C SER A 1014 -42.71 18.26 -27.81
N GLY A 1015 -43.73 18.15 -28.66
CA GLY A 1015 -45.00 18.90 -28.56
C GLY A 1015 -45.87 18.67 -27.30
N CYS A 1016 -45.27 18.26 -26.18
CA CYS A 1016 -45.89 18.20 -24.86
C CYS A 1016 -45.48 19.43 -24.05
N HIS A 1017 -46.45 20.27 -23.69
CA HIS A 1017 -46.23 21.53 -22.97
C HIS A 1017 -46.44 21.39 -21.45
N ARG A 1018 -46.12 20.23 -20.89
CA ARG A 1018 -46.29 19.93 -19.47
C ARG A 1018 -44.95 19.86 -18.74
N VAL A 1019 -44.84 20.63 -17.66
CA VAL A 1019 -43.65 20.75 -16.81
C VAL A 1019 -44.03 20.38 -15.39
N ALA A 1020 -43.22 19.57 -14.74
CA ALA A 1020 -43.33 19.28 -13.32
C ALA A 1020 -42.26 20.07 -12.56
N VAL A 1021 -42.63 20.57 -11.38
CA VAL A 1021 -41.74 21.25 -10.47
C VAL A 1021 -41.71 20.46 -9.17
N TYR A 1022 -40.50 20.19 -8.70
CA TYR A 1022 -40.25 19.55 -7.41
C TYR A 1022 -39.37 20.46 -6.57
N LEU A 1023 -39.80 20.72 -5.35
CA LEU A 1023 -39.07 21.48 -4.36
C LEU A 1023 -38.79 20.55 -3.19
N ASP A 1024 -37.54 20.43 -2.79
CA ASP A 1024 -37.14 19.95 -1.47
C ASP A 1024 -36.49 21.12 -0.74
N TRP A 1025 -37.31 21.83 0.04
CA TRP A 1025 -36.88 23.06 0.71
C TRP A 1025 -35.76 22.82 1.72
N GLU A 1026 -35.84 21.72 2.48
CA GLU A 1026 -34.83 21.38 3.51
C GLU A 1026 -33.50 20.97 2.87
N ALA A 1027 -33.54 20.22 1.77
CA ALA A 1027 -32.34 19.85 1.02
C ALA A 1027 -31.78 20.99 0.17
N GLY A 1028 -32.50 22.10 0.03
CA GLY A 1028 -32.09 23.22 -0.81
C GLY A 1028 -32.18 22.93 -2.31
N VAL A 1029 -33.10 22.06 -2.73
CA VAL A 1029 -33.21 21.55 -4.10
C VAL A 1029 -34.50 22.05 -4.77
N LEU A 1030 -34.39 22.62 -5.96
CA LEU A 1030 -35.52 22.96 -6.82
C LEU A 1030 -35.29 22.40 -8.23
N SER A 1031 -36.09 21.39 -8.61
CA SER A 1031 -35.95 20.67 -9.86
C SER A 1031 -37.14 20.88 -10.78
N PHE A 1032 -36.84 20.97 -12.08
CA PHE A 1032 -37.80 21.06 -13.16
C PHE A 1032 -37.69 19.86 -14.07
N TYR A 1033 -38.82 19.30 -14.46
CA TYR A 1033 -38.91 18.14 -15.34
C TYR A 1033 -39.90 18.40 -16.45
N ARG A 1034 -39.66 17.87 -17.64
CA ARG A 1034 -40.68 17.73 -18.69
C ARG A 1034 -41.45 16.44 -18.44
N VAL A 1035 -42.78 16.51 -18.51
CA VAL A 1035 -43.66 15.35 -18.39
C VAL A 1035 -44.00 14.84 -19.79
N SER A 1036 -43.59 13.63 -20.15
CA SER A 1036 -43.93 13.03 -21.45
C SER A 1036 -45.34 12.43 -21.45
N SER A 1037 -45.92 12.15 -22.63
CA SER A 1037 -47.25 11.53 -22.76
C SER A 1037 -47.38 10.15 -22.08
N GLY A 1038 -46.26 9.45 -21.86
CA GLY A 1038 -46.18 8.21 -21.06
C GLY A 1038 -45.88 8.43 -19.57
N ARG A 1039 -46.05 9.65 -19.05
CA ARG A 1039 -45.82 10.06 -17.65
C ARG A 1039 -44.38 9.90 -17.14
N SER A 1040 -43.41 9.66 -18.01
CA SER A 1040 -42.00 9.69 -17.65
C SER A 1040 -41.54 11.13 -17.42
N LEU A 1041 -40.83 11.38 -16.32
CA LEU A 1041 -40.19 12.66 -16.04
C LEU A 1041 -38.82 12.72 -16.73
N THR A 1042 -38.64 13.67 -17.65
CA THR A 1042 -37.32 14.01 -18.19
C THR A 1042 -36.78 15.20 -17.41
N HIS A 1043 -35.65 15.04 -16.71
CA HIS A 1043 -35.02 16.16 -16.01
C HIS A 1043 -34.65 17.30 -16.96
N LEU A 1044 -34.97 18.53 -16.57
CA LEU A 1044 -34.62 19.75 -17.30
C LEU A 1044 -33.50 20.51 -16.60
N HIS A 1045 -33.71 20.84 -15.32
CA HIS A 1045 -32.74 21.61 -14.53
C HIS A 1045 -32.98 21.44 -13.04
N THR A 1046 -31.91 21.56 -12.23
CA THR A 1046 -32.00 21.65 -10.78
C THR A 1046 -31.20 22.85 -10.29
N PHE A 1047 -31.81 23.67 -9.45
CA PHE A 1047 -31.13 24.67 -8.64
C PHE A 1047 -30.80 24.07 -7.26
N TYR A 1048 -29.58 24.33 -6.81
CA TYR A 1048 -29.12 24.01 -5.46
C TYR A 1048 -28.82 25.32 -4.73
N THR A 1049 -29.46 25.54 -3.59
CA THR A 1049 -29.26 26.74 -2.78
C THR A 1049 -29.81 26.54 -1.37
N THR A 1050 -29.28 27.26 -0.40
CA THR A 1050 -29.86 27.25 0.95
C THR A 1050 -31.03 28.22 0.98
N PHE A 1051 -32.26 27.67 1.04
CA PHE A 1051 -33.44 28.51 1.18
C PHE A 1051 -33.54 29.07 2.59
N THR A 1052 -33.78 30.38 2.71
CA THR A 1052 -33.84 31.09 3.99
C THR A 1052 -35.26 31.48 4.40
N GLU A 1053 -36.18 31.46 3.44
CA GLU A 1053 -37.59 31.85 3.61
C GLU A 1053 -38.51 30.89 2.85
N PRO A 1054 -39.82 30.83 3.20
CA PRO A 1054 -40.80 30.11 2.41
C PRO A 1054 -40.82 30.54 0.94
N LEU A 1055 -40.89 29.56 0.04
CA LEU A 1055 -40.91 29.80 -1.39
C LEU A 1055 -42.33 29.85 -1.92
N HIS A 1056 -42.67 30.95 -2.60
CA HIS A 1056 -43.95 31.13 -3.26
C HIS A 1056 -43.83 30.78 -4.75
N PRO A 1057 -44.55 29.76 -5.24
CA PRO A 1057 -44.67 29.52 -6.67
C PRO A 1057 -45.23 30.75 -7.39
N GLY A 1058 -44.92 30.89 -8.67
CA GLY A 1058 -45.54 31.92 -9.50
C GLY A 1058 -45.40 31.65 -10.98
N PHE A 1059 -46.29 32.30 -11.73
CA PHE A 1059 -46.36 32.22 -13.17
C PHE A 1059 -46.11 33.58 -13.81
N ARG A 1060 -45.52 33.54 -15.00
CA ARG A 1060 -45.33 34.68 -15.87
C ARG A 1060 -45.80 34.31 -17.27
N VAL A 1061 -46.54 35.19 -17.92
CA VAL A 1061 -46.97 35.04 -19.32
C VAL A 1061 -46.74 36.36 -20.04
N TRP A 1062 -46.22 36.35 -21.25
CA TRP A 1062 -45.76 37.58 -21.92
C TRP A 1062 -46.54 37.93 -23.20
N ASP A 1063 -46.99 36.92 -23.96
CA ASP A 1063 -47.59 37.12 -25.28
C ASP A 1063 -49.10 36.80 -25.29
N TYR A 1064 -49.84 37.49 -26.15
CA TYR A 1064 -51.29 37.33 -26.28
C TYR A 1064 -51.66 35.90 -26.69
N GLY A 1065 -52.57 35.28 -25.93
CA GLY A 1065 -52.95 33.88 -26.12
C GLY A 1065 -52.03 32.88 -25.42
N SER A 1066 -50.98 33.33 -24.71
CA SER A 1066 -50.21 32.44 -23.84
C SER A 1066 -50.94 32.21 -22.51
N SER A 1067 -50.93 30.97 -22.04
CA SER A 1067 -51.53 30.59 -20.76
C SER A 1067 -50.68 29.59 -19.99
N VAL A 1068 -50.83 29.57 -18.67
CA VAL A 1068 -50.25 28.57 -17.76
C VAL A 1068 -51.35 28.09 -16.83
N ALA A 1069 -51.50 26.77 -16.70
CA ALA A 1069 -52.51 26.15 -15.86
C ALA A 1069 -51.90 25.09 -14.94
N LEU A 1070 -52.34 25.07 -13.69
CA LEU A 1070 -52.04 23.96 -12.77
C LEU A 1070 -52.76 22.70 -13.22
N SER A 1071 -52.00 21.71 -13.63
CA SER A 1071 -52.52 20.38 -13.96
C SER A 1071 -52.75 19.57 -12.68
N PRO A 1072 -53.80 18.74 -12.60
CA PRO A 1072 -53.88 17.72 -11.56
C PRO A 1072 -52.65 16.80 -11.68
N PRO A 1073 -51.89 16.57 -10.59
CA PRO A 1073 -50.90 15.50 -10.56
C PRO A 1073 -51.66 14.17 -10.71
N LEU A 1074 -51.32 13.38 -11.73
CA LEU A 1074 -52.16 12.30 -12.29
C LEU A 1074 -51.66 10.89 -12.01
#